data_AF-A0A358I1N7-F1
#
_entry.id   AF-A0A358I1N7-F1
#
_cell.length_a   1.000
_cell.length_b   1.000
_cell.length_c   1.000
_cell.angle_alpha   90.00
_cell.angle_beta   90.00
_cell.angle_gamma   90.00
#
_symmetry.space_group_name_H-M   'P 1'
#
loop_
_entity.id
_entity.type
_entity.pdbx_description
1 polymer ?
#
loop_
_entity_poly.entity_id
_entity_poly.type
_entity_poly.pdbx_seq_one_letter_code
_entity_poly.pdbx_strand_id
1 'polypeptide(L)'
;MSFLDLFKKKRGGKDITEFLPEEIYQSGTLELQDVIAPSALKVLPNSLNVSGKLTRTFFVISYPRFLSEGWFAPIINLDKVFDISIFVHPVDTGKILRQFEKKVAEVQSQIADREKKGMVRDPVLETAHQDLEKLRDDLIQAQEKLFDVGIYITIYASTEDEMDKTESEVKSILESKLVIVKPALFQQEQGFRSTTPLGNDELLAHTKLNSSPLSSVFPFLSFDLTSNKGILYGVNRHNASLVLFDRFSLENYNSITLAKSGSGKSLLGHEPVLVRKSGSVSLRPIGDIVEETIQERGAMHIDHELEGVIDPGLEVWSFNKAMRGEWSRVTVAARKDAPKELYRFKTRSGRVVETTGDHNMLLLRNGEIVAAKSANVSLGEYVPMPREVKQDAAPMLTLNLFELMADSGVYVSGAGELIAKHRHILETKELDARFDKYLYKYAAGRRIPISYFLKILARLVIKTTDARVSKCLITSASGTERLLAFYIVESALAKTLGYLASEGTIGQKVASISNTDPVVIQDICNALLSLKVQYFKTLKSVVISDVVFVKFLAVIDMREKSATKRIPAIIFESSKDAQASFLAAYFEGDGGVDGPVVTTVSKSKMLISDISYLLYFFGIRSRVAVRQKMIPGKSKADYHLLTISGQANLERFKSRIGFVSKRKNKLLSGLKRAENTNVDVIPGLATLFREVDALLGKAMRGRRNWSPLKRGVFNPSPRELRRVVFEIREVLREIESKRCLFETLARLPRVEDIVRTAEQSKAVNSALWKELGSSWATMKNGMIPGIVNARRALQCMGVLLPETAEVRSTISAGFAFLGEPMKHYNPSLRSALYVSQEADTSYEMLAQAAGFIAARYRSLCGNIPRVQEILARLERLAEADLAWDEIVVIEPFQNERERYVYDLTVDNEVFLAGYGGMFVHNSYMSKLEILRSLMFGTDVLVIDPEREYEYLAEAAGGKYFNISLNSPHHINPFELAAPREDESADDVLRSNIVNLVGLFRILLGGLTPEEDGIVDLAITETYALKDITPESDFSKIDSPLLSDFELVLAGIEGGESLVQRLSKYTRGTWAGFINQPSNIDINSNFIVFSLRDMEDELKPAAMYIIMHFIWNAIRKELKKRIMLIDEAWWMMKSEDTASFLLGLAKRGRKYFLGLSTITQDVDDFLKSPYGLPILTNSSMQVLLKQSQTVIDKLQQIFDLTDEEKYLLLESDVGEGLFFVGIKHVAIKVIASYTEDQIITSDPSQLLSIKAAKEELKAAEGTS
;
A
#
# COMPACT_ATOMS: atom_id res chain seq x y z
N MET A 1 75.95 -8.18 2.93
CA MET A 1 77.06 -9.08 2.57
C MET A 1 76.64 -10.53 2.79
N SER A 2 76.83 -11.37 1.77
CA SER A 2 77.19 -12.81 1.76
C SER A 2 76.28 -13.91 2.37
N PHE A 3 75.42 -14.52 1.54
CA PHE A 3 75.58 -15.81 0.82
C PHE A 3 76.11 -17.13 1.46
N LEU A 4 76.29 -17.32 2.77
CA LEU A 4 76.92 -18.58 3.25
C LEU A 4 76.31 -19.21 4.51
N ASP A 5 75.09 -19.76 4.42
CA ASP A 5 74.63 -20.75 5.42
C ASP A 5 73.73 -21.88 4.85
N LEU A 6 73.86 -22.16 3.54
CA LEU A 6 73.51 -23.48 3.03
C LEU A 6 74.59 -24.48 3.48
N PHE A 7 74.18 -25.54 4.19
CA PHE A 7 74.89 -26.78 4.57
C PHE A 7 75.11 -27.00 6.07
N LYS A 8 74.08 -27.52 6.75
CA LYS A 8 74.25 -28.63 7.71
C LYS A 8 73.01 -29.52 7.76
N LYS A 9 73.15 -30.71 7.19
CA LYS A 9 72.23 -31.84 7.27
C LYS A 9 72.73 -32.75 8.39
N LYS A 10 71.85 -33.26 9.28
CA LYS A 10 71.70 -34.70 9.58
C LYS A 10 70.79 -35.02 10.77
N ARG A 11 69.87 -35.95 10.46
CA ARG A 11 69.50 -37.21 11.15
C ARG A 11 68.76 -37.16 12.50
N GLY A 12 67.54 -37.66 12.44
CA GLY A 12 66.97 -38.59 13.43
C GLY A 12 65.98 -39.49 12.70
N GLY A 13 66.16 -40.81 12.77
CA GLY A 13 65.15 -41.79 12.35
C GLY A 13 64.68 -42.58 13.57
N LYS A 14 63.60 -43.37 13.35
CA LYS A 14 62.82 -44.25 14.26
C LYS A 14 61.53 -43.58 14.78
N ASP A 15 60.37 -44.23 14.85
CA ASP A 15 60.03 -45.66 14.89
C ASP A 15 58.84 -46.01 13.98
N ILE A 16 58.80 -47.25 13.49
CA ILE A 16 57.63 -47.86 12.85
C ILE A 16 56.80 -48.47 13.99
N THR A 17 55.74 -47.77 14.41
CA THR A 17 54.70 -48.34 15.26
C THR A 17 53.65 -49.03 14.38
N GLU A 18 53.26 -50.24 14.77
CA GLU A 18 52.12 -50.97 14.20
C GLU A 18 50.85 -50.12 14.39
N PHE A 19 50.31 -49.58 13.30
CA PHE A 19 49.03 -48.87 13.33
C PHE A 19 47.92 -49.89 13.57
N LEU A 20 47.24 -49.76 14.71
CA LEU A 20 46.01 -50.51 15.00
C LEU A 20 44.90 -50.00 14.06
N PRO A 21 44.00 -50.88 13.55
CA PRO A 21 42.90 -50.48 12.66
C PRO A 21 41.98 -49.38 13.22
N GLU A 22 41.93 -49.19 14.54
CA GLU A 22 41.19 -48.11 15.20
C GLU A 22 41.84 -46.71 15.02
N GLU A 23 43.17 -46.61 14.87
CA GLU A 23 43.86 -45.33 14.63
C GLU A 23 43.69 -44.85 13.17
N ILE A 24 43.55 -45.79 12.22
CA ILE A 24 43.20 -45.47 10.83
C ILE A 24 41.75 -44.97 10.74
N TYR A 25 40.84 -45.51 11.55
CA TYR A 25 39.48 -45.00 11.64
C TYR A 25 39.40 -43.60 12.27
N GLN A 26 40.33 -43.24 13.17
CA GLN A 26 40.47 -41.86 13.67
C GLN A 26 41.10 -40.90 12.64
N SER A 27 41.83 -41.40 11.64
CA SER A 27 42.27 -40.60 10.47
C SER A 27 41.19 -40.40 9.40
N GLY A 28 40.08 -41.16 9.50
CA GLY A 28 38.93 -41.08 8.60
C GLY A 28 37.78 -40.20 9.12
N THR A 29 37.93 -39.59 10.29
CA THR A 29 37.06 -38.50 10.72
C THR A 29 37.44 -37.27 9.92
N LEU A 30 36.52 -36.80 9.05
CA LEU A 30 36.60 -35.47 8.44
C LEU A 30 36.91 -34.46 9.54
N GLU A 31 38.15 -33.95 9.58
CA GLU A 31 38.44 -32.85 10.47
C GLU A 31 37.72 -31.61 9.93
N LEU A 32 37.38 -30.68 10.83
CA LEU A 32 36.82 -29.40 10.40
C LEU A 32 37.71 -28.73 9.34
N GLN A 33 39.02 -28.95 9.41
CA GLN A 33 40.01 -28.47 8.45
C GLN A 33 39.81 -29.09 7.05
N ASP A 34 39.51 -30.38 6.96
CA ASP A 34 39.26 -31.09 5.69
C ASP A 34 37.92 -30.71 5.07
N VAL A 35 36.93 -30.34 5.89
CA VAL A 35 35.62 -29.83 5.45
C VAL A 35 35.74 -28.38 4.93
N ILE A 36 36.60 -27.56 5.54
CA ILE A 36 36.75 -26.13 5.20
C ILE A 36 37.79 -25.91 4.08
N ALA A 37 38.74 -26.82 3.89
CA ALA A 37 39.79 -26.67 2.88
C ALA A 37 39.20 -26.61 1.45
N PRO A 38 39.68 -25.67 0.60
CA PRO A 38 39.20 -25.58 -0.77
C PRO A 38 39.61 -26.82 -1.57
N SER A 39 38.72 -27.30 -2.44
CA SER A 39 38.93 -28.49 -3.27
C SER A 39 40.11 -28.36 -4.25
N ALA A 40 40.45 -27.13 -4.65
CA ALA A 40 41.65 -26.82 -5.43
C ALA A 40 42.05 -25.34 -5.27
N LEU A 41 43.35 -25.07 -5.26
CA LEU A 41 43.91 -23.72 -5.22
C LEU A 41 44.88 -23.53 -6.40
N LYS A 42 44.68 -22.49 -7.22
CA LYS A 42 45.61 -22.12 -8.29
C LYS A 42 45.96 -20.62 -8.21
N VAL A 43 47.22 -20.33 -7.92
CA VAL A 43 47.74 -18.95 -7.83
C VAL A 43 48.15 -18.46 -9.23
N LEU A 44 47.64 -17.30 -9.64
CA LEU A 44 48.02 -16.59 -10.86
C LEU A 44 48.66 -15.24 -10.50
N PRO A 45 49.39 -14.59 -11.43
CA PRO A 45 50.02 -13.29 -11.17
C PRO A 45 49.06 -12.18 -10.73
N ASN A 46 47.82 -12.20 -11.20
CA ASN A 46 46.83 -11.14 -10.98
C ASN A 46 45.50 -11.64 -10.38
N SER A 47 45.39 -12.93 -10.07
CA SER A 47 44.18 -13.52 -9.48
C SER A 47 44.50 -14.83 -8.76
N LEU A 48 43.57 -15.34 -7.97
CA LEU A 48 43.64 -16.63 -7.30
C LEU A 48 42.38 -17.42 -7.64
N ASN A 49 42.51 -18.67 -8.07
CA ASN A 49 41.35 -19.54 -8.29
C ASN A 49 41.17 -20.47 -7.08
N VAL A 50 40.08 -20.28 -6.37
CA VAL A 50 39.69 -21.06 -5.19
C VAL A 50 38.47 -21.91 -5.56
N SER A 51 38.66 -23.21 -5.72
CA SER A 51 37.58 -24.18 -6.03
C SER A 51 36.67 -23.79 -7.20
N GLY A 52 37.23 -23.16 -8.25
CA GLY A 52 36.49 -22.75 -9.45
C GLY A 52 36.01 -21.29 -9.46
N LYS A 53 36.14 -20.54 -8.34
CA LYS A 53 35.91 -19.09 -8.30
C LYS A 53 37.23 -18.34 -8.45
N LEU A 54 37.26 -17.34 -9.32
CA LEU A 54 38.37 -16.39 -9.39
C LEU A 54 38.20 -15.36 -8.28
N THR A 55 39.30 -15.01 -7.64
CA THR A 55 39.40 -13.95 -6.64
C THR A 55 40.53 -13.01 -7.01
N ARG A 56 40.38 -11.73 -6.65
CA ARG A 56 41.43 -10.73 -6.85
C ARG A 56 41.47 -9.79 -5.66
N THR A 57 42.64 -9.65 -5.03
CA THR A 57 42.85 -8.73 -3.91
C THR A 57 43.54 -7.46 -4.37
N PHE A 58 43.05 -6.32 -3.87
CA PHE A 58 43.66 -5.00 -4.00
C PHE A 58 43.73 -4.30 -2.64
N PHE A 59 44.66 -3.36 -2.51
CA PHE A 59 44.91 -2.61 -1.29
C PHE A 59 44.93 -1.11 -1.55
N VAL A 60 44.53 -0.33 -0.55
CA VAL A 60 44.55 1.14 -0.62
C VAL A 60 45.96 1.65 -0.37
N ILE A 61 46.47 2.52 -1.25
CA ILE A 61 47.83 3.07 -1.16
C ILE A 61 47.89 4.56 -0.83
N SER A 62 46.80 5.28 -1.01
CA SER A 62 46.76 6.73 -0.79
C SER A 62 45.34 7.18 -0.50
N TYR A 63 45.23 8.13 0.42
CA TYR A 63 44.01 8.81 0.81
C TYR A 63 44.11 10.30 0.45
N PRO A 64 42.99 11.00 0.24
CA PRO A 64 42.98 12.46 0.15
C PRO A 64 43.37 13.11 1.47
N ARG A 65 43.76 14.39 1.41
CA ARG A 65 44.12 15.21 2.59
C ARG A 65 42.96 15.37 3.58
N PHE A 66 41.72 15.30 3.10
CA PHE A 66 40.50 15.29 3.92
C PHE A 66 39.60 14.15 3.45
N LEU A 67 39.22 13.26 4.37
CA LEU A 67 38.22 12.22 4.14
C LEU A 67 36.89 12.70 4.72
N SER A 68 35.84 12.73 3.89
CA SER A 68 34.47 13.01 4.37
C SER A 68 33.91 11.81 5.11
N GLU A 69 33.01 12.03 6.08
CA GLU A 69 32.27 10.94 6.72
C GLU A 69 31.54 10.07 5.67
N GLY A 70 31.57 8.75 5.90
CA GLY A 70 30.94 7.77 5.02
C GLY A 70 31.48 7.66 3.60
N TRP A 71 32.72 8.11 3.34
CA TRP A 71 33.35 7.97 2.02
C TRP A 71 33.47 6.50 1.54
N PHE A 72 33.55 5.55 2.46
CA PHE A 72 33.68 4.12 2.17
C PHE A 72 32.34 3.41 1.98
N ALA A 73 31.21 4.06 2.29
CA ALA A 73 29.85 3.52 2.18
C ALA A 73 29.50 2.98 0.78
N PRO A 74 29.86 3.66 -0.33
CA PRO A 74 29.52 3.17 -1.67
C PRO A 74 30.20 1.84 -2.02
N ILE A 75 31.33 1.52 -1.37
CA ILE A 75 31.99 0.22 -1.50
C ILE A 75 31.26 -0.82 -0.66
N ILE A 76 30.95 -0.51 0.60
CA ILE A 76 30.22 -1.41 1.51
C ILE A 76 28.83 -1.78 0.96
N ASN A 77 28.15 -0.83 0.33
CA ASN A 77 26.79 -0.99 -0.23
C ASN A 77 26.77 -1.50 -1.68
N LEU A 78 27.91 -1.91 -2.24
CA LEU A 78 27.99 -2.40 -3.61
C LEU A 78 27.39 -3.82 -3.67
N ASP A 79 26.46 -4.06 -4.62
CA ASP A 79 25.81 -5.37 -4.84
C ASP A 79 26.76 -6.39 -5.50
N LYS A 80 27.84 -6.71 -4.79
CA LYS A 80 28.93 -7.61 -5.17
C LYS A 80 29.42 -8.37 -3.94
N VAL A 81 29.94 -9.58 -4.17
CA VAL A 81 30.60 -10.34 -3.11
C VAL A 81 32.06 -9.90 -3.03
N PHE A 82 32.45 -9.36 -1.87
CA PHE A 82 33.84 -9.02 -1.56
C PHE A 82 34.10 -9.17 -0.06
N ASP A 83 35.36 -9.42 0.28
CA ASP A 83 35.83 -9.38 1.65
C ASP A 83 36.66 -8.11 1.86
N ILE A 84 36.47 -7.46 2.99
CA ILE A 84 37.25 -6.29 3.40
C ILE A 84 37.94 -6.61 4.71
N SER A 85 39.22 -6.30 4.81
CA SER A 85 39.95 -6.34 6.07
C SER A 85 40.66 -5.01 6.30
N ILE A 86 40.48 -4.49 7.51
CA ILE A 86 41.06 -3.23 7.97
C ILE A 86 41.99 -3.58 9.13
N PHE A 87 43.29 -3.47 8.89
CA PHE A 87 44.32 -3.64 9.90
C PHE A 87 44.70 -2.29 10.47
N VAL A 88 44.65 -2.17 11.79
CA VAL A 88 44.97 -0.95 12.53
C VAL A 88 46.05 -1.26 13.55
N HIS A 89 47.25 -0.77 13.30
CA HIS A 89 48.40 -0.96 14.18
C HIS A 89 48.76 0.35 14.87
N PRO A 90 48.67 0.46 16.20
CA PRO A 90 49.06 1.68 16.90
C PRO A 90 50.56 1.93 16.74
N VAL A 91 50.92 3.18 16.46
CA VAL A 91 52.33 3.58 16.36
C VAL A 91 52.76 4.32 17.62
N ASP A 92 53.99 4.05 18.08
CA ASP A 92 54.59 4.72 19.24
C ASP A 92 54.78 6.23 18.96
N THR A 93 53.90 7.03 19.57
CA THR A 93 53.86 8.49 19.45
C THR A 93 55.20 9.13 19.81
N GLY A 94 55.95 8.58 20.77
CA GLY A 94 57.22 9.15 21.23
C GLY A 94 58.35 9.05 20.20
N LYS A 95 58.40 7.96 19.43
CA LYS A 95 59.37 7.80 18.33
C LYS A 95 59.03 8.68 17.13
N ILE A 96 57.74 8.88 16.88
CA ILE A 96 57.24 9.65 15.76
C ILE A 96 57.39 11.16 15.97
N LEU A 97 57.12 11.66 17.18
CA LEU A 97 57.30 13.08 17.51
C LEU A 97 58.74 13.55 17.25
N ARG A 98 59.74 12.73 17.59
CA ARG A 98 61.17 13.02 17.28
C ARG A 98 61.46 13.08 15.77
N GLN A 99 60.75 12.28 14.97
CA GLN A 99 60.88 12.33 13.51
C GLN A 99 60.18 13.57 12.94
N PHE A 100 59.01 13.94 13.47
CA PHE A 100 58.30 15.17 13.11
C PHE A 100 59.10 16.41 13.48
N GLU A 101 59.68 16.49 14.68
CA GLU A 101 60.57 17.60 15.09
C GLU A 101 61.73 17.78 14.10
N LYS A 102 62.39 16.68 13.72
CA LYS A 102 63.47 16.71 12.73
C LYS A 102 62.98 17.17 11.36
N LYS A 103 61.78 16.74 10.94
CA LYS A 103 61.20 17.10 9.64
C LYS A 103 60.70 18.55 9.60
N VAL A 104 60.09 19.03 10.68
CA VAL A 104 59.69 20.43 10.87
C VAL A 104 60.92 21.32 10.81
N ALA A 105 61.99 20.97 11.53
CA ALA A 105 63.26 21.71 11.49
C ALA A 105 63.90 21.69 10.09
N GLU A 106 63.83 20.57 9.36
CA GLU A 106 64.32 20.47 7.99
C GLU A 106 63.53 21.37 7.02
N VAL A 107 62.20 21.33 7.09
CA VAL A 107 61.31 22.18 6.26
C VAL A 107 61.51 23.65 6.61
N GLN A 108 61.59 23.99 7.90
CA GLN A 108 61.86 25.36 8.36
C GLN A 108 63.24 25.85 7.90
N SER A 109 64.26 24.99 7.91
CA SER A 109 65.59 25.32 7.37
C SER A 109 65.55 25.55 5.87
N GLN A 110 64.75 24.77 5.11
CA GLN A 110 64.58 24.97 3.66
C GLN A 110 63.86 26.29 3.35
N ILE A 111 62.82 26.63 4.13
CA ILE A 111 62.13 27.93 4.02
C ILE A 111 63.12 29.06 4.32
N ALA A 112 63.86 28.97 5.43
CA ALA A 112 64.85 29.97 5.83
C ALA A 112 66.00 30.12 4.81
N ASP A 113 66.49 29.03 4.22
CA ASP A 113 67.54 29.07 3.19
C ASP A 113 67.04 29.69 1.88
N ARG A 114 65.77 29.47 1.53
CA ARG A 114 65.14 30.11 0.36
C ARG A 114 64.91 31.59 0.59
N GLU A 115 64.43 31.97 1.78
CA GLU A 115 64.29 33.37 2.17
C GLU A 115 65.65 34.10 2.18
N LYS A 116 66.70 33.47 2.72
CA LYS A 116 68.08 34.00 2.67
C LYS A 116 68.62 34.16 1.25
N LYS A 117 68.20 33.31 0.32
CA LYS A 117 68.55 33.40 -1.11
C LYS A 117 67.66 34.40 -1.88
N GLY A 118 66.75 35.10 -1.20
CA GLY A 118 65.85 36.08 -1.81
C GLY A 118 64.80 35.46 -2.76
N MET A 119 64.54 34.14 -2.62
CA MET A 119 63.55 33.45 -3.44
C MET A 119 62.13 33.77 -2.96
N VAL A 120 61.18 33.79 -3.89
CA VAL A 120 59.75 33.98 -3.58
C VAL A 120 59.28 32.81 -2.69
N ARG A 121 58.42 33.13 -1.71
CA ARG A 121 57.81 32.14 -0.80
C ARG A 121 57.16 31.02 -1.59
N ASP A 122 57.42 29.78 -1.19
CA ASP A 122 56.85 28.58 -1.79
C ASP A 122 55.63 28.16 -0.97
N PRO A 123 54.40 28.37 -1.49
CA PRO A 123 53.18 28.07 -0.75
C PRO A 123 53.07 26.59 -0.34
N VAL A 124 53.72 25.69 -1.10
CA VAL A 124 53.71 24.24 -0.81
C VAL A 124 54.54 23.94 0.43
N LEU A 125 55.71 24.57 0.58
CA LEU A 125 56.56 24.41 1.77
C LEU A 125 55.96 25.06 3.01
N GLU A 126 55.36 26.25 2.89
CA GLU A 126 54.69 26.91 4.02
C GLU A 126 53.48 26.11 4.51
N THR A 127 52.66 25.61 3.57
CA THR A 127 51.52 24.73 3.92
C THR A 127 51.99 23.44 4.58
N ALA A 128 53.05 22.81 4.05
CA ALA A 128 53.63 21.62 4.65
C ALA A 128 54.18 21.90 6.07
N HIS A 129 54.79 23.06 6.30
CA HIS A 129 55.26 23.46 7.62
C HIS A 129 54.10 23.63 8.61
N GLN A 130 53.04 24.34 8.20
CA GLN A 130 51.84 24.54 9.02
C GLN A 130 51.11 23.24 9.35
N ASP A 131 50.97 22.33 8.37
CA ASP A 131 50.36 21.02 8.59
C ASP A 131 51.17 20.15 9.55
N LEU A 132 52.51 20.15 9.40
CA LEU A 132 53.40 19.39 10.28
C LEU A 132 53.40 19.95 11.70
N GLU A 133 53.33 21.27 11.88
CA GLU A 133 53.20 21.89 13.21
C GLU A 133 51.85 21.57 13.86
N LYS A 134 50.75 21.70 13.12
CA LYS A 134 49.41 21.39 13.63
C LYS A 134 49.30 19.93 14.07
N LEU A 135 49.73 19.00 13.21
CA LEU A 135 49.71 17.57 13.53
C LEU A 135 50.63 17.22 14.72
N ARG A 136 51.78 17.89 14.85
CA ARG A 136 52.66 17.75 16.02
C ARG A 136 51.93 18.19 17.29
N ASP A 137 51.26 19.34 17.26
CA ASP A 137 50.57 19.90 18.42
C ASP A 137 49.37 19.01 18.84
N ASP A 138 48.60 18.51 17.86
CA ASP A 138 47.46 17.60 18.09
C ASP A 138 47.91 16.26 18.70
N LEU A 139 49.08 15.74 18.28
CA LEU A 139 49.70 14.52 18.84
C LEU A 139 50.28 14.76 20.25
N ILE A 140 50.87 15.92 20.53
CA ILE A 140 51.41 16.28 21.86
C ILE A 140 50.30 16.43 22.89
N GLN A 141 49.18 17.04 22.49
CA GLN A 141 48.01 17.25 23.35
C GLN A 141 47.16 15.99 23.54
N ALA A 142 47.57 14.85 22.94
CA ALA A 142 46.84 13.59 22.93
C ALA A 142 45.40 13.69 22.38
N GLN A 143 45.12 14.70 21.55
CA GLN A 143 43.84 14.84 20.85
C GLN A 143 43.74 13.82 19.72
N GLU A 144 44.88 13.48 19.10
CA GLU A 144 44.97 12.44 18.08
C GLU A 144 46.06 11.41 18.39
N LYS A 145 45.89 10.21 17.85
CA LYS A 145 46.89 9.12 17.81
C LYS A 145 47.15 8.71 16.37
N LEU A 146 48.37 8.25 16.09
CA LEU A 146 48.78 7.76 14.77
C LEU A 146 48.76 6.23 14.71
N PHE A 147 48.30 5.71 13.57
CA PHE A 147 48.17 4.30 13.29
C PHE A 147 48.76 3.97 11.91
N ASP A 148 49.40 2.81 11.78
CA ASP A 148 49.65 2.18 10.49
C ASP A 148 48.39 1.42 10.10
N VAL A 149 47.77 1.80 8.98
CA VAL A 149 46.45 1.31 8.55
C VAL A 149 46.55 0.61 7.20
N GLY A 150 46.17 -0.67 7.16
CA GLY A 150 46.04 -1.45 5.92
C GLY A 150 44.56 -1.70 5.59
N ILE A 151 44.11 -1.32 4.39
CA ILE A 151 42.77 -1.67 3.90
C ILE A 151 42.93 -2.56 2.68
N TYR A 152 42.42 -3.79 2.79
CA TYR A 152 42.49 -4.82 1.75
C TYR A 152 41.08 -5.24 1.34
N ILE A 153 40.85 -5.37 0.04
CA ILE A 153 39.56 -5.73 -0.54
C ILE A 153 39.78 -6.88 -1.52
N THR A 154 39.11 -7.99 -1.30
CA THR A 154 39.14 -9.16 -2.18
C THR A 154 37.80 -9.33 -2.87
N ILE A 155 37.77 -9.23 -4.19
CA ILE A 155 36.56 -9.42 -5.00
C ILE A 155 36.49 -10.84 -5.56
N TYR A 156 35.27 -11.31 -5.82
CA TYR A 156 34.98 -12.65 -6.33
C TYR A 156 34.26 -12.60 -7.68
N ALA A 157 34.63 -13.48 -8.61
CA ALA A 157 33.94 -13.60 -9.89
C ALA A 157 33.99 -15.04 -10.43
N SER A 158 33.05 -15.35 -11.33
CA SER A 158 33.03 -16.65 -12.02
C SER A 158 33.84 -16.65 -13.30
N THR A 159 34.15 -15.47 -13.86
CA THR A 159 34.94 -15.29 -15.09
C THR A 159 35.92 -14.11 -14.98
N GLU A 160 36.97 -14.10 -15.80
CA GLU A 160 37.92 -12.97 -15.85
C GLU A 160 37.24 -11.67 -16.29
N ASP A 161 36.31 -11.71 -17.24
CA ASP A 161 35.56 -10.52 -17.70
C ASP A 161 34.71 -9.88 -16.57
N GLU A 162 34.10 -10.71 -15.72
CA GLU A 162 33.34 -10.24 -14.57
C GLU A 162 34.25 -9.68 -13.48
N MET A 163 35.42 -10.30 -13.30
CA MET A 163 36.47 -9.82 -12.40
C MET A 163 36.96 -8.42 -12.80
N ASP A 164 37.29 -8.22 -14.08
CA ASP A 164 37.83 -6.96 -14.59
C ASP A 164 36.80 -5.82 -14.55
N LYS A 165 35.51 -6.14 -14.77
CA LYS A 165 34.41 -5.18 -14.61
C LYS A 165 34.25 -4.75 -13.16
N THR A 166 34.26 -5.71 -12.24
CA THR A 166 34.08 -5.45 -10.81
C THR A 166 35.27 -4.65 -10.26
N GLU A 167 36.49 -4.97 -10.68
CA GLU A 167 37.68 -4.16 -10.37
C GLU A 167 37.54 -2.73 -10.89
N SER A 168 37.11 -2.56 -12.15
CA SER A 168 36.95 -1.24 -12.76
C SER A 168 35.89 -0.39 -12.05
N GLU A 169 34.79 -1.01 -11.60
CA GLU A 169 33.73 -0.36 -10.84
C GLU A 169 34.21 0.09 -9.47
N VAL A 170 34.86 -0.80 -8.70
CA VAL A 170 35.42 -0.46 -7.38
C VAL A 170 36.48 0.62 -7.50
N LYS A 171 37.37 0.53 -8.49
CA LYS A 171 38.39 1.53 -8.77
C LYS A 171 37.78 2.88 -9.12
N SER A 172 36.77 2.91 -9.98
CA SER A 172 36.07 4.15 -10.35
C SER A 172 35.41 4.83 -9.15
N ILE A 173 34.81 4.06 -8.24
CA ILE A 173 34.17 4.57 -7.03
C ILE A 173 35.22 5.22 -6.11
N LEU A 174 36.33 4.51 -5.84
CA LEU A 174 37.38 4.99 -4.95
C LEU A 174 38.17 6.16 -5.55
N GLU A 175 38.50 6.12 -6.84
CA GLU A 175 39.20 7.20 -7.53
C GLU A 175 38.35 8.48 -7.59
N SER A 176 37.01 8.39 -7.66
CA SER A 176 36.11 9.55 -7.56
C SER A 176 36.20 10.26 -6.20
N LYS A 177 36.65 9.54 -5.17
CA LYS A 177 36.91 10.05 -3.82
C LYS A 177 38.38 10.36 -3.59
N LEU A 178 39.19 10.37 -4.65
CA LEU A 178 40.64 10.57 -4.61
C LEU A 178 41.39 9.52 -3.76
N VAL A 179 40.79 8.34 -3.59
CA VAL A 179 41.40 7.18 -2.93
C VAL A 179 41.97 6.26 -3.99
N ILE A 180 43.25 5.93 -3.87
CA ILE A 180 43.97 5.15 -4.90
C ILE A 180 44.16 3.72 -4.41
N VAL A 181 43.77 2.75 -5.24
CA VAL A 181 43.95 1.31 -5.00
C VAL A 181 44.92 0.68 -5.99
N LYS A 182 45.61 -0.39 -5.55
CA LYS A 182 46.47 -1.21 -6.40
C LYS A 182 46.18 -2.70 -6.22
N PRO A 183 46.22 -3.51 -7.30
CA PRO A 183 46.14 -4.96 -7.19
C PRO A 183 47.41 -5.54 -6.54
N ALA A 184 47.24 -6.58 -5.72
CA ALA A 184 48.33 -7.33 -5.10
C ALA A 184 49.02 -8.28 -6.12
N LEU A 185 49.65 -7.71 -7.14
CA LEU A 185 50.29 -8.50 -8.21
C LEU A 185 51.37 -9.42 -7.63
N PHE A 186 51.35 -10.69 -8.03
CA PHE A 186 52.19 -11.78 -7.50
C PHE A 186 52.04 -12.05 -6.00
N GLN A 187 51.10 -11.38 -5.33
CA GLN A 187 50.82 -11.49 -3.90
C GLN A 187 49.33 -11.78 -3.62
N GLN A 188 48.64 -12.41 -4.57
CA GLN A 188 47.20 -12.67 -4.49
C GLN A 188 46.85 -13.69 -3.41
N GLU A 189 47.75 -14.66 -3.15
CA GLU A 189 47.59 -15.61 -2.05
C GLU A 189 47.70 -14.93 -0.69
N GLN A 190 48.71 -14.07 -0.51
CA GLN A 190 48.91 -13.26 0.70
C GLN A 190 47.75 -12.27 0.88
N GLY A 191 47.26 -11.67 -0.20
CA GLY A 191 46.10 -10.79 -0.18
C GLY A 191 44.82 -11.49 0.25
N PHE A 192 44.54 -12.65 -0.34
CA PHE A 192 43.40 -13.48 0.03
C PHE A 192 43.45 -13.89 1.52
N ARG A 193 44.62 -14.33 1.99
CA ARG A 193 44.87 -14.66 3.40
C ARG A 193 44.68 -13.46 4.33
N SER A 194 45.15 -12.29 3.91
CA SER A 194 44.98 -11.05 4.67
C SER A 194 43.53 -10.61 4.77
N THR A 195 42.67 -11.01 3.83
CA THR A 195 41.23 -10.72 3.89
C THR A 195 40.39 -11.82 4.57
N THR A 196 41.00 -12.94 4.95
CA THR A 196 40.30 -14.00 5.67
C THR A 196 40.09 -13.63 7.14
N PRO A 197 39.06 -14.17 7.82
CA PRO A 197 38.74 -13.84 9.21
C PRO A 197 39.72 -14.45 10.24
N LEU A 198 40.98 -14.68 9.84
CA LEU A 198 42.06 -15.17 10.71
C LEU A 198 42.81 -14.03 11.41
N GLY A 199 42.57 -12.78 11.00
CA GLY A 199 43.21 -11.59 11.59
C GLY A 199 44.72 -11.52 11.34
N ASN A 200 45.22 -12.18 10.29
CA ASN A 200 46.64 -12.21 9.94
C ASN A 200 46.92 -11.28 8.76
N ASP A 201 47.71 -10.23 8.97
CA ASP A 201 48.14 -9.32 7.89
C ASP A 201 49.44 -9.83 7.23
N GLU A 202 49.32 -10.41 6.04
CA GLU A 202 50.46 -10.89 5.24
C GLU A 202 50.89 -9.89 4.15
N LEU A 203 50.03 -8.92 3.81
CA LEU A 203 50.34 -7.91 2.77
C LEU A 203 51.21 -6.78 3.31
N LEU A 204 51.04 -6.39 4.58
CA LEU A 204 51.80 -5.32 5.27
C LEU A 204 51.82 -3.99 4.50
N ALA A 205 50.83 -3.78 3.64
CA ALA A 205 50.67 -2.56 2.86
C ALA A 205 49.91 -1.54 3.70
N HIS A 206 50.64 -0.76 4.49
CA HIS A 206 50.08 0.22 5.43
C HIS A 206 50.27 1.66 4.96
N THR A 207 49.31 2.50 5.30
CA THR A 207 49.40 3.96 5.22
C THR A 207 49.21 4.54 6.61
N LYS A 208 49.97 5.56 6.96
CA LYS A 208 49.85 6.24 8.26
C LYS A 208 48.63 7.15 8.27
N LEU A 209 47.73 6.93 9.23
CA LEU A 209 46.56 7.77 9.47
C LEU A 209 46.48 8.18 10.94
N ASN A 210 46.02 9.39 11.17
CA ASN A 210 45.59 9.89 12.48
C ASN A 210 44.17 9.40 12.80
N SER A 211 43.75 9.57 14.06
CA SER A 211 42.53 8.98 14.60
C SER A 211 41.26 9.45 13.88
N SER A 212 41.18 10.73 13.50
CA SER A 212 39.98 11.30 12.88
C SER A 212 39.72 10.71 11.47
N PRO A 213 40.66 10.74 10.50
CA PRO A 213 40.46 10.09 9.20
C PRO A 213 40.29 8.58 9.31
N LEU A 214 40.95 7.91 10.25
CA LEU A 214 40.75 6.48 10.51
C LEU A 214 39.32 6.16 10.96
N SER A 215 38.72 7.01 11.81
CA SER A 215 37.33 6.79 12.26
C SER A 215 36.33 6.77 11.10
N SER A 216 36.58 7.53 10.04
CA SER A 216 35.74 7.57 8.83
C SER A 216 35.78 6.29 7.99
N VAL A 217 36.75 5.40 8.26
CA VAL A 217 36.92 4.09 7.57
C VAL A 217 35.97 3.03 8.13
N PHE A 218 35.48 3.21 9.36
CA PHE A 218 34.66 2.20 10.03
C PHE A 218 33.31 2.00 9.33
N PRO A 219 32.88 0.73 9.09
CA PRO A 219 31.76 0.42 8.19
C PRO A 219 30.35 0.60 8.78
N PHE A 220 30.15 1.38 9.84
CA PHE A 220 28.87 1.48 10.56
C PHE A 220 27.86 2.43 9.89
N LEU A 221 27.38 2.11 8.68
CA LEU A 221 26.41 2.97 7.96
C LEU A 221 25.02 2.38 7.71
N SER A 222 24.68 1.24 8.30
CA SER A 222 23.28 0.88 8.57
C SER A 222 23.22 -0.28 9.54
N PHE A 223 22.42 -0.18 10.60
CA PHE A 223 22.08 -1.35 11.42
C PHE A 223 21.09 -2.22 10.66
N ASP A 224 21.48 -3.45 10.33
CA ASP A 224 20.52 -4.46 9.92
C ASP A 224 19.77 -4.99 11.16
N LEU A 225 18.50 -4.61 11.28
CA LEU A 225 17.56 -5.18 12.24
C LEU A 225 16.90 -6.43 11.64
N THR A 226 17.75 -7.41 11.28
CA THR A 226 17.34 -8.65 10.64
C THR A 226 17.78 -9.83 11.51
N SER A 227 16.81 -10.51 12.12
CA SER A 227 16.98 -11.80 12.80
C SER A 227 16.66 -12.94 11.85
N ASN A 228 17.11 -14.16 12.17
CA ASN A 228 16.71 -15.39 11.45
C ASN A 228 15.37 -15.97 11.95
N LYS A 229 14.76 -15.35 12.98
CA LYS A 229 13.52 -15.78 13.61
C LYS A 229 12.66 -14.58 13.97
N GLY A 230 11.35 -14.73 13.80
CA GLY A 230 10.34 -13.72 14.13
C GLY A 230 9.48 -13.32 12.95
N ILE A 231 8.68 -12.27 13.15
CA ILE A 231 7.75 -11.77 12.12
C ILE A 231 8.41 -10.66 11.30
N LEU A 232 7.93 -10.50 10.07
CA LEU A 232 8.32 -9.38 9.21
C LEU A 232 7.54 -8.14 9.65
N TYR A 233 8.23 -7.09 10.07
CA TYR A 233 7.62 -5.78 10.35
C TYR A 233 7.62 -4.88 9.12
N GLY A 234 8.60 -5.02 8.22
CA GLY A 234 8.70 -4.22 7.02
C GLY A 234 10.05 -4.37 6.33
N VAL A 235 10.39 -3.41 5.48
CA VAL A 235 11.70 -3.30 4.83
C VAL A 235 12.41 -2.04 5.30
N ASN A 236 13.72 -2.14 5.48
CA ASN A 236 14.57 -1.01 5.80
C ASN A 236 14.62 -0.08 4.58
N ARG A 237 14.31 1.20 4.77
CA ARG A 237 14.27 2.20 3.70
C ARG A 237 15.62 2.58 3.14
N HIS A 238 16.71 2.38 3.89
CA HIS A 238 18.05 2.73 3.46
C HIS A 238 18.71 1.67 2.59
N ASN A 239 18.49 0.38 2.91
CA ASN A 239 19.19 -0.72 2.24
C ASN A 239 18.26 -1.84 1.70
N ALA A 240 16.93 -1.66 1.80
CA ALA A 240 15.92 -2.62 1.37
C ALA A 240 15.98 -4.01 2.03
N SER A 241 16.76 -4.17 3.12
CA SER A 241 16.79 -5.40 3.92
C SER A 241 15.46 -5.63 4.64
N LEU A 242 15.16 -6.88 4.99
CA LEU A 242 13.95 -7.22 5.73
C LEU A 242 14.13 -6.87 7.21
N VAL A 243 13.21 -6.09 7.77
CA VAL A 243 13.14 -5.89 9.22
C VAL A 243 12.35 -7.05 9.81
N LEU A 244 13.06 -8.13 10.14
CA LEU A 244 12.50 -9.38 10.66
C LEU A 244 12.96 -9.60 12.09
N PHE A 245 12.02 -9.74 13.03
CA PHE A 245 12.38 -9.78 14.44
C PHE A 245 11.37 -10.56 15.31
N ASP A 246 11.85 -11.32 16.30
CA ASP A 246 11.00 -11.99 17.30
C ASP A 246 10.97 -11.14 18.57
N ARG A 247 9.84 -10.48 18.84
CA ARG A 247 9.68 -9.62 20.02
C ARG A 247 9.83 -10.36 21.34
N PHE A 248 9.57 -11.66 21.39
CA PHE A 248 9.74 -12.48 22.60
C PHE A 248 11.21 -12.78 22.93
N SER A 249 12.15 -12.34 22.09
CA SER A 249 13.60 -12.41 22.35
C SER A 249 14.16 -11.19 23.09
N LEU A 250 13.35 -10.14 23.31
CA LEU A 250 13.77 -8.89 23.96
C LEU A 250 13.64 -8.93 25.49
N GLU A 251 14.29 -7.98 26.17
CA GLU A 251 14.24 -7.84 27.63
C GLU A 251 12.83 -7.59 28.18
N ASN A 252 11.99 -6.91 27.40
CA ASN A 252 10.54 -6.89 27.59
C ASN A 252 9.87 -7.07 26.22
N TYR A 253 8.66 -7.61 26.22
CA TYR A 253 7.97 -7.98 24.98
C TYR A 253 7.05 -6.86 24.47
N ASN A 254 7.08 -5.68 25.09
CA ASN A 254 6.12 -4.63 24.83
C ASN A 254 6.49 -3.80 23.60
N SER A 255 5.47 -3.32 22.89
CA SER A 255 5.60 -2.41 21.78
C SER A 255 4.67 -1.22 21.94
N ILE A 256 5.10 -0.07 21.43
CA ILE A 256 4.26 1.12 21.32
C ILE A 256 4.33 1.67 19.92
N THR A 257 3.17 1.97 19.34
CA THR A 257 3.06 2.63 18.03
C THR A 257 2.48 4.01 18.25
N LEU A 258 3.28 5.03 17.92
CA LEU A 258 2.85 6.42 17.91
C LEU A 258 2.58 6.84 16.47
N ALA A 259 1.37 7.28 16.21
CA ALA A 259 0.97 7.85 14.93
C ALA A 259 0.33 9.22 15.18
N LYS A 260 0.33 10.11 14.17
CA LYS A 260 -0.48 11.33 14.24
C LYS A 260 -1.97 10.97 14.19
N SER A 261 -2.77 11.56 15.08
CA SER A 261 -4.24 11.53 15.04
C SER A 261 -4.82 11.92 13.67
N GLY A 262 -5.81 11.12 13.26
CA GLY A 262 -6.58 11.30 12.05
C GLY A 262 -5.74 11.12 10.80
N SER A 263 -5.11 9.96 10.61
CA SER A 263 -4.28 9.67 9.43
C SER A 263 -5.07 9.95 8.13
N GLY A 264 -4.86 11.16 7.60
CA GLY A 264 -5.63 11.87 6.58
C GLY A 264 -6.38 11.06 5.54
N LYS A 265 -7.71 11.17 5.58
CA LYS A 265 -8.64 10.61 4.59
C LYS A 265 -9.59 11.67 4.01
N SER A 266 -9.52 12.91 4.50
CA SER A 266 -10.55 13.91 4.27
C SER A 266 -10.31 14.80 3.03
N LEU A 267 -11.41 15.13 2.35
CA LEU A 267 -11.50 16.04 1.21
C LEU A 267 -12.17 17.35 1.62
N LEU A 268 -12.01 18.41 0.82
CA LEU A 268 -12.79 19.64 1.03
C LEU A 268 -14.26 19.41 0.64
N GLY A 269 -15.18 20.07 1.36
CA GLY A 269 -16.63 19.86 1.19
C GLY A 269 -17.17 20.09 -0.22
N HIS A 270 -16.56 21.01 -0.97
CA HIS A 270 -16.99 21.34 -2.32
C HIS A 270 -16.53 20.33 -3.39
N GLU A 271 -15.68 19.35 -3.04
CA GLU A 271 -15.19 18.36 -3.99
C GLU A 271 -16.33 17.44 -4.45
N PRO A 272 -16.55 17.30 -5.77
CA PRO A 272 -17.65 16.49 -6.27
C PRO A 272 -17.34 15.00 -6.12
N VAL A 273 -18.32 14.25 -5.64
CA VAL A 273 -18.28 12.78 -5.51
C VAL A 273 -19.46 12.19 -6.27
N LEU A 274 -19.19 11.13 -7.02
CA LEU A 274 -20.22 10.38 -7.74
C LEU A 274 -20.81 9.33 -6.78
N VAL A 275 -22.06 9.55 -6.38
CA VAL A 275 -22.76 8.76 -5.35
C VAL A 275 -24.01 8.11 -5.92
N ARG A 276 -24.31 6.90 -5.46
CA ARG A 276 -25.52 6.14 -5.75
C ARG A 276 -26.29 5.90 -4.45
N LYS A 277 -27.56 6.29 -4.42
CA LYS A 277 -28.48 6.08 -3.28
C LYS A 277 -29.76 5.46 -3.82
N SER A 278 -30.15 4.31 -3.30
CA SER A 278 -31.38 3.58 -3.73
C SER A 278 -31.48 3.35 -5.25
N GLY A 279 -30.34 3.10 -5.92
CA GLY A 279 -30.27 2.88 -7.37
C GLY A 279 -30.20 4.15 -8.22
N SER A 280 -30.43 5.34 -7.65
CA SER A 280 -30.29 6.62 -8.34
C SER A 280 -28.87 7.16 -8.21
N VAL A 281 -28.27 7.57 -9.32
CA VAL A 281 -26.90 8.10 -9.38
C VAL A 281 -26.92 9.62 -9.46
N SER A 282 -26.13 10.29 -8.63
CA SER A 282 -25.98 11.74 -8.62
C SER A 282 -24.52 12.16 -8.44
N LEU A 283 -24.17 13.36 -8.92
CA LEU A 283 -22.86 13.97 -8.72
C LEU A 283 -23.04 15.19 -7.82
N ARG A 284 -22.58 15.11 -6.57
CA ARG A 284 -22.81 16.15 -5.56
C ARG A 284 -21.53 16.43 -4.76
N PRO A 285 -21.37 17.63 -4.18
CA PRO A 285 -20.28 17.91 -3.25
C PRO A 285 -20.29 16.94 -2.07
N ILE A 286 -19.12 16.45 -1.66
CA ILE A 286 -18.99 15.52 -0.52
C ILE A 286 -19.56 16.12 0.77
N GLY A 287 -19.39 17.42 0.98
CA GLY A 287 -19.93 18.12 2.14
C GLY A 287 -21.46 18.03 2.19
N ASP A 288 -22.14 18.35 1.08
CA ASP A 288 -23.60 18.25 1.00
C ASP A 288 -24.09 16.83 1.26
N ILE A 289 -23.38 15.82 0.76
CA ILE A 289 -23.72 14.40 0.96
C ILE A 289 -23.64 14.02 2.44
N VAL A 290 -22.53 14.35 3.10
CA VAL A 290 -22.31 14.02 4.51
C VAL A 290 -23.28 14.80 5.41
N GLU A 291 -23.45 16.11 5.18
CA GLU A 291 -24.35 16.96 5.95
C GLU A 291 -25.82 16.55 5.83
N GLU A 292 -26.29 16.21 4.62
CA GLU A 292 -27.65 15.67 4.41
C GLU A 292 -27.83 14.35 5.16
N THR A 293 -26.83 13.47 5.11
CA THR A 293 -26.88 12.18 5.80
C THR A 293 -26.94 12.37 7.31
N ILE A 294 -26.14 13.30 7.86
CA ILE A 294 -26.16 13.69 9.27
C ILE A 294 -27.54 14.26 9.65
N GLN A 295 -28.15 15.09 8.81
CA GLN A 295 -29.48 15.64 9.06
C GLN A 295 -30.59 14.57 9.03
N GLU A 296 -30.49 13.60 8.11
CA GLU A 296 -31.47 12.52 7.96
C GLU A 296 -31.41 11.51 9.11
N ARG A 297 -30.20 11.17 9.58
CA ARG A 297 -29.97 10.01 10.46
C ARG A 297 -29.45 10.39 11.86
N GLY A 298 -29.10 11.66 12.07
CA GLY A 298 -28.43 12.15 13.26
C GLY A 298 -26.92 11.94 13.18
N ALA A 299 -26.15 12.94 13.62
CA ALA A 299 -24.71 12.81 13.80
C ALA A 299 -24.40 12.03 15.08
N MET A 300 -23.38 11.18 15.02
CA MET A 300 -22.71 10.62 16.18
C MET A 300 -21.21 10.90 16.09
N HIS A 301 -20.56 11.02 17.23
CA HIS A 301 -19.10 11.02 17.27
C HIS A 301 -18.61 9.63 16.88
N ILE A 302 -17.83 9.59 15.79
CA ILE A 302 -17.17 8.38 15.30
C ILE A 302 -15.85 8.23 16.04
N ASP A 303 -15.14 9.35 16.22
CA ASP A 303 -13.99 9.49 17.12
C ASP A 303 -13.93 10.93 17.69
N HIS A 304 -12.81 11.30 18.34
CA HIS A 304 -12.62 12.59 18.99
C HIS A 304 -12.53 13.79 18.03
N GLU A 305 -12.16 13.55 16.76
CA GLU A 305 -12.08 14.54 15.68
C GLU A 305 -13.25 14.42 14.68
N LEU A 306 -13.82 13.23 14.51
CA LEU A 306 -14.79 12.89 13.46
C LEU A 306 -16.22 12.75 14.00
N GLU A 307 -17.14 13.48 13.37
CA GLU A 307 -18.59 13.42 13.61
C GLU A 307 -19.29 12.98 12.32
N GLY A 308 -20.23 12.03 12.37
CA GLY A 308 -20.84 11.52 11.16
C GLY A 308 -21.89 10.43 11.34
N VAL A 309 -22.07 9.63 10.30
CA VAL A 309 -23.07 8.56 10.20
C VAL A 309 -22.42 7.26 9.73
N ILE A 310 -22.67 6.19 10.47
CA ILE A 310 -22.28 4.82 10.12
C ILE A 310 -23.41 4.21 9.29
N ASP A 311 -23.01 3.49 8.25
CA ASP A 311 -23.88 2.87 7.25
C ASP A 311 -24.93 3.83 6.66
N PRO A 312 -24.49 4.88 5.95
CA PRO A 312 -25.38 5.91 5.41
C PRO A 312 -26.33 5.39 4.31
N GLY A 313 -26.18 4.13 3.86
CA GLY A 313 -26.97 3.57 2.75
C GLY A 313 -26.61 4.19 1.40
N LEU A 314 -25.34 4.58 1.24
CA LEU A 314 -24.79 5.20 0.04
C LEU A 314 -23.78 4.24 -0.61
N GLU A 315 -23.60 4.36 -1.91
CA GLU A 315 -22.53 3.72 -2.66
C GLU A 315 -21.77 4.78 -3.46
N VAL A 316 -20.48 4.57 -3.72
CA VAL A 316 -19.64 5.45 -4.53
C VAL A 316 -18.90 4.65 -5.60
N TRP A 317 -18.50 5.30 -6.68
CA TRP A 317 -17.76 4.62 -7.74
C TRP A 317 -16.30 4.38 -7.32
N SER A 318 -15.86 3.13 -7.37
CA SER A 318 -14.56 2.64 -6.91
C SER A 318 -13.91 1.73 -7.98
N PHE A 319 -12.79 1.10 -7.64
CA PHE A 319 -12.25 -0.04 -8.37
C PHE A 319 -11.72 -1.12 -7.42
N ASN A 320 -11.86 -2.39 -7.80
CA ASN A 320 -11.38 -3.51 -7.01
C ASN A 320 -9.89 -3.84 -7.26
N LYS A 321 -9.34 -4.82 -6.54
CA LYS A 321 -7.94 -5.27 -6.67
C LYS A 321 -7.56 -5.77 -8.09
N ALA A 322 -8.53 -6.10 -8.94
CA ALA A 322 -8.32 -6.43 -10.35
C ALA A 322 -8.30 -5.19 -11.27
N MET A 323 -8.29 -3.98 -10.69
CA MET A 323 -8.37 -2.69 -11.37
C MET A 323 -9.64 -2.56 -12.24
N ARG A 324 -10.74 -3.17 -11.81
CA ARG A 324 -12.05 -3.09 -12.48
C ARG A 324 -12.95 -2.11 -11.73
N GLY A 325 -13.62 -1.22 -12.46
CA GLY A 325 -14.51 -0.23 -11.86
C GLY A 325 -15.83 -0.86 -11.41
N GLU A 326 -16.28 -0.49 -10.20
CA GLU A 326 -17.50 -0.98 -9.56
C GLU A 326 -18.12 0.06 -8.61
N TRP A 327 -19.38 -0.15 -8.22
CA TRP A 327 -20.03 0.61 -7.15
C TRP A 327 -19.77 -0.08 -5.81
N SER A 328 -19.22 0.66 -4.85
CA SER A 328 -18.85 0.14 -3.54
C SER A 328 -19.63 0.87 -2.45
N ARG A 329 -20.04 0.14 -1.41
CA ARG A 329 -20.81 0.70 -0.30
C ARG A 329 -19.95 1.66 0.52
N VAL A 330 -20.58 2.72 1.02
CA VAL A 330 -20.04 3.63 2.01
C VAL A 330 -20.43 3.10 3.38
N THR A 331 -19.44 2.84 4.23
CA THR A 331 -19.60 2.33 5.59
C THR A 331 -19.68 3.45 6.62
N VAL A 332 -19.03 4.58 6.35
CA VAL A 332 -19.03 5.77 7.20
C VAL A 332 -19.01 7.02 6.34
N ALA A 333 -19.84 8.00 6.68
CA ALA A 333 -19.83 9.34 6.12
C ALA A 333 -19.62 10.35 7.25
N ALA A 334 -18.49 11.07 7.24
CA ALA A 334 -18.04 11.85 8.40
C ALA A 334 -17.46 13.21 8.03
N ARG A 335 -17.40 14.11 9.01
CA ARG A 335 -16.74 15.42 8.95
C ARG A 335 -15.82 15.62 10.14
N LYS A 336 -14.76 16.40 9.95
CA LYS A 336 -13.87 16.90 11.02
C LYS A 336 -13.40 18.32 10.74
N ASP A 337 -12.83 18.99 11.74
CA ASP A 337 -12.32 20.36 11.56
C ASP A 337 -11.21 20.43 10.50
N ALA A 338 -11.31 21.42 9.63
CA ALA A 338 -10.40 21.57 8.51
C ALA A 338 -9.01 22.08 8.97
N PRO A 339 -7.90 21.49 8.51
CA PRO A 339 -6.56 21.98 8.83
C PRO A 339 -6.28 23.33 8.16
N LYS A 340 -5.26 24.04 8.67
CA LYS A 340 -4.84 25.35 8.14
C LYS A 340 -4.20 25.27 6.76
N GLU A 341 -3.54 24.18 6.41
CA GLU A 341 -2.85 23.99 5.14
C GLU A 341 -3.45 22.82 4.37
N LEU A 342 -3.69 23.03 3.08
CA LEU A 342 -4.32 22.09 2.14
C LEU A 342 -3.49 22.01 0.86
N TYR A 343 -3.69 20.96 0.07
CA TYR A 343 -2.94 20.69 -1.15
C TYR A 343 -3.87 20.58 -2.35
N ARG A 344 -3.51 21.24 -3.45
CA ARG A 344 -4.19 21.13 -4.73
C ARG A 344 -3.31 20.35 -5.72
N PHE A 345 -3.85 19.27 -6.25
CA PHE A 345 -3.20 18.49 -7.32
C PHE A 345 -3.89 18.79 -8.63
N LYS A 346 -3.11 18.98 -9.70
CA LYS A 346 -3.63 19.06 -11.07
C LYS A 346 -2.97 18.03 -11.97
N THR A 347 -3.79 17.29 -12.70
CA THR A 347 -3.30 16.31 -13.67
C THR A 347 -3.14 16.92 -15.06
N ARG A 348 -2.43 16.22 -15.94
CA ARG A 348 -2.17 16.59 -17.33
C ARG A 348 -3.44 16.61 -18.17
N SER A 349 -4.45 15.80 -17.83
CA SER A 349 -5.78 15.91 -18.42
C SER A 349 -6.61 17.07 -17.83
N GLY A 350 -6.10 17.78 -16.83
CA GLY A 350 -6.71 18.97 -16.23
C GLY A 350 -7.67 18.67 -15.09
N ARG A 351 -7.52 17.52 -14.43
CA ARG A 351 -8.33 17.15 -13.27
C ARG A 351 -7.72 17.80 -12.05
N VAL A 352 -8.56 18.14 -11.09
CA VAL A 352 -8.12 18.82 -9.88
C VAL A 352 -8.76 18.13 -8.69
N VAL A 353 -7.97 17.88 -7.65
CA VAL A 353 -8.50 17.56 -6.33
C VAL A 353 -7.78 18.43 -5.31
N GLU A 354 -8.52 18.86 -4.30
CA GLU A 354 -7.99 19.52 -3.12
C GLU A 354 -8.16 18.59 -1.91
N THR A 355 -7.08 18.37 -1.17
CA THR A 355 -7.02 17.41 -0.06
C THR A 355 -6.28 18.01 1.12
N THR A 356 -6.39 17.37 2.29
CA THR A 356 -5.45 17.60 3.39
C THR A 356 -4.05 17.06 3.04
N GLY A 357 -3.00 17.58 3.67
CA GLY A 357 -1.62 17.14 3.39
C GLY A 357 -1.32 15.69 3.76
N ASP A 358 -2.11 15.12 4.65
CA ASP A 358 -2.04 13.72 5.08
C ASP A 358 -2.95 12.78 4.28
N HIS A 359 -3.74 13.28 3.33
CA HIS A 359 -4.60 12.48 2.47
C HIS A 359 -3.80 11.51 1.58
N ASN A 360 -4.26 10.26 1.41
CA ASN A 360 -3.57 9.30 0.54
C ASN A 360 -4.03 9.43 -0.92
N MET A 361 -3.07 9.73 -1.79
CA MET A 361 -3.19 9.73 -3.24
C MET A 361 -2.71 8.39 -3.80
N LEU A 362 -3.43 7.84 -4.78
CA LEU A 362 -3.04 6.60 -5.45
C LEU A 362 -2.11 6.89 -6.63
N LEU A 363 -0.99 6.19 -6.72
CA LEU A 363 0.05 6.38 -7.73
C LEU A 363 0.44 5.06 -8.39
N LEU A 364 0.78 5.08 -9.68
CA LEU A 364 1.38 3.93 -10.37
C LEU A 364 2.91 4.00 -10.27
N ARG A 365 3.52 3.04 -9.57
CA ARG A 365 4.99 2.86 -9.50
C ARG A 365 5.35 1.42 -9.86
N ASN A 366 6.25 1.24 -10.82
CA ASN A 366 6.73 -0.09 -11.27
C ASN A 366 5.63 -1.11 -11.63
N GLY A 367 4.50 -0.65 -12.18
CA GLY A 367 3.38 -1.52 -12.55
C GLY A 367 2.45 -1.90 -11.39
N GLU A 368 2.59 -1.27 -10.23
CA GLU A 368 1.71 -1.45 -9.07
C GLU A 368 1.11 -0.12 -8.63
N ILE A 369 -0.11 -0.18 -8.10
CA ILE A 369 -0.77 0.96 -7.47
C ILE A 369 -0.29 1.03 -6.04
N VAL A 370 0.23 2.18 -5.63
CA VAL A 370 0.67 2.46 -4.26
C VAL A 370 -0.02 3.71 -3.76
N ALA A 371 -0.36 3.73 -2.47
CA ALA A 371 -0.80 4.95 -1.80
C ALA A 371 0.41 5.79 -1.37
N ALA A 372 0.35 7.11 -1.55
CA ALA A 372 1.33 8.08 -1.06
C ALA A 372 0.60 9.30 -0.48
N LYS A 373 1.14 9.92 0.57
CA LYS A 373 0.49 11.11 1.15
C LYS A 373 0.55 12.26 0.16
N SER A 374 -0.48 13.09 0.13
CA SER A 374 -0.57 14.30 -0.70
C SER A 374 0.69 15.16 -0.59
N ALA A 375 1.22 15.39 0.61
CA ALA A 375 2.46 16.14 0.81
C ALA A 375 3.71 15.53 0.14
N ASN A 376 3.71 14.22 -0.12
CA ASN A 376 4.85 13.44 -0.61
C ASN A 376 4.74 13.04 -2.09
N VAL A 377 3.61 13.37 -2.72
CA VAL A 377 3.41 13.19 -4.15
C VAL A 377 4.36 14.12 -4.91
N SER A 378 5.01 13.59 -5.94
CA SER A 378 5.94 14.33 -6.78
C SER A 378 5.37 14.65 -8.17
N LEU A 379 5.87 15.72 -8.78
CA LEU A 379 5.53 16.04 -10.18
C LEU A 379 6.01 14.93 -11.11
N GLY A 380 5.20 14.60 -12.12
CA GLY A 380 5.49 13.54 -13.09
C GLY A 380 5.01 12.14 -12.69
N GLU A 381 4.48 11.97 -11.48
CA GLU A 381 3.84 10.73 -11.06
C GLU A 381 2.45 10.55 -11.68
N TYR A 382 1.96 9.31 -11.71
CA TYR A 382 0.72 8.96 -12.43
C TYR A 382 -0.37 8.47 -11.51
N VAL A 383 -1.53 9.12 -11.57
CA VAL A 383 -2.73 8.77 -10.80
C VAL A 383 -3.71 7.93 -11.63
N PRO A 384 -4.45 7.00 -11.01
CA PRO A 384 -5.50 6.25 -11.67
C PRO A 384 -6.74 7.12 -11.92
N MET A 385 -7.31 6.95 -13.10
CA MET A 385 -8.49 7.63 -13.62
C MET A 385 -9.46 6.60 -14.21
N PRO A 386 -10.78 6.80 -14.15
CA PRO A 386 -11.71 5.85 -14.76
C PRO A 386 -11.63 5.88 -16.30
N ARG A 387 -11.67 4.72 -16.94
CA ARG A 387 -11.90 4.62 -18.40
C ARG A 387 -13.38 4.71 -18.75
N GLU A 388 -14.23 4.12 -17.90
CA GLU A 388 -15.67 4.07 -18.04
C GLU A 388 -16.31 3.95 -16.66
N VAL A 389 -17.47 4.57 -16.47
CA VAL A 389 -18.35 4.34 -15.32
C VAL A 389 -19.50 3.46 -15.80
N LYS A 390 -19.69 2.30 -15.17
CA LYS A 390 -20.77 1.40 -15.54
C LYS A 390 -22.05 1.87 -14.83
N GLN A 391 -23.11 1.97 -15.63
CA GLN A 391 -24.45 2.25 -15.14
C GLN A 391 -25.29 1.02 -15.44
N ASP A 392 -25.97 0.52 -14.42
CA ASP A 392 -26.98 -0.51 -14.58
C ASP A 392 -28.13 0.01 -15.48
N ALA A 393 -29.04 -0.86 -15.90
CA ALA A 393 -30.20 -0.45 -16.68
C ALA A 393 -31.08 0.50 -15.84
N ALA A 394 -30.84 1.81 -15.97
CA ALA A 394 -31.58 2.81 -15.22
C ALA A 394 -33.05 2.80 -15.66
N PRO A 395 -34.01 2.70 -14.72
CA PRO A 395 -35.42 2.78 -15.06
C PRO A 395 -35.74 4.16 -15.66
N MET A 396 -36.83 4.24 -16.44
CA MET A 396 -37.29 5.52 -16.96
C MET A 396 -37.63 6.48 -15.81
N LEU A 397 -36.80 7.50 -15.62
CA LEU A 397 -36.99 8.51 -14.59
C LEU A 397 -38.22 9.36 -14.94
N THR A 398 -39.26 9.26 -14.11
CA THR A 398 -40.49 10.05 -14.24
C THR A 398 -40.55 11.10 -13.15
N LEU A 399 -40.49 12.37 -13.55
CA LEU A 399 -40.62 13.52 -12.67
C LEU A 399 -42.09 13.77 -12.34
N ASN A 400 -42.42 13.76 -11.05
CA ASN A 400 -43.72 14.16 -10.54
C ASN A 400 -43.72 15.64 -10.19
N LEU A 401 -44.26 16.47 -11.07
CA LEU A 401 -44.26 17.91 -10.87
C LEU A 401 -45.23 18.34 -9.76
N PHE A 402 -46.18 17.50 -9.32
CA PHE A 402 -46.99 17.84 -8.15
C PHE A 402 -46.13 18.01 -6.90
N GLU A 403 -45.19 17.10 -6.72
CA GLU A 403 -44.28 17.07 -5.56
C GLU A 403 -43.13 18.06 -5.75
N LEU A 404 -42.47 18.04 -6.92
CA LEU A 404 -41.35 18.95 -7.21
C LEU A 404 -41.76 20.43 -7.13
N MET A 405 -42.99 20.77 -7.55
CA MET A 405 -43.43 22.16 -7.65
C MET A 405 -44.30 22.63 -6.49
N ALA A 406 -44.39 21.87 -5.40
CA ALA A 406 -45.30 22.12 -4.26
C ALA A 406 -45.23 23.57 -3.73
N ASP A 407 -44.02 24.13 -3.64
CA ASP A 407 -43.78 25.47 -3.09
C ASP A 407 -43.52 26.55 -4.15
N SER A 408 -43.72 26.24 -5.42
CA SER A 408 -43.43 27.16 -6.53
C SER A 408 -44.55 28.18 -6.81
N GLY A 409 -45.63 28.19 -6.03
CA GLY A 409 -46.78 29.08 -6.20
C GLY A 409 -47.52 28.85 -7.52
N VAL A 410 -47.66 27.59 -7.92
CA VAL A 410 -48.44 27.14 -9.09
C VAL A 410 -49.76 26.50 -8.64
N TYR A 411 -50.64 26.25 -9.60
CA TYR A 411 -52.00 25.78 -9.38
C TYR A 411 -52.24 24.47 -10.14
N VAL A 412 -53.23 23.71 -9.72
CA VAL A 412 -53.71 22.49 -10.35
C VAL A 412 -55.09 22.74 -10.93
N SER A 413 -55.31 22.28 -12.15
CA SER A 413 -56.59 22.29 -12.86
C SER A 413 -57.05 20.87 -13.17
N GLY A 414 -58.37 20.65 -13.21
CA GLY A 414 -58.97 19.33 -13.46
C GLY A 414 -59.26 18.49 -12.20
N ALA A 415 -59.00 19.03 -11.00
CA ALA A 415 -59.25 18.31 -9.74
C ALA A 415 -60.70 18.37 -9.22
N GLY A 416 -61.58 19.17 -9.85
CA GLY A 416 -62.90 19.49 -9.29
C GLY A 416 -63.81 18.28 -9.08
N GLU A 417 -63.86 17.37 -10.05
CA GLU A 417 -64.68 16.15 -9.96
C GLU A 417 -64.21 15.23 -8.83
N LEU A 418 -62.88 15.09 -8.66
CA LEU A 418 -62.28 14.34 -7.56
C LEU A 418 -62.68 14.93 -6.20
N ILE A 419 -62.60 16.26 -6.06
CA ILE A 419 -62.93 16.97 -4.82
C ILE A 419 -64.44 16.89 -4.55
N ALA A 420 -65.29 17.08 -5.56
CA ALA A 420 -66.74 17.03 -5.42
C ALA A 420 -67.20 15.63 -4.97
N LYS A 421 -66.64 14.56 -5.54
CA LYS A 421 -66.97 13.18 -5.19
C LYS A 421 -66.65 12.82 -3.73
N HIS A 422 -65.58 13.39 -3.18
CA HIS A 422 -65.12 13.09 -1.81
C HIS A 422 -65.40 14.22 -0.82
N ARG A 423 -66.29 15.16 -1.18
CA ARG A 423 -66.58 16.36 -0.39
C ARG A 423 -67.01 16.06 1.05
N HIS A 424 -67.87 15.06 1.22
CA HIS A 424 -68.34 14.60 2.52
C HIS A 424 -67.19 14.20 3.46
N ILE A 425 -66.10 13.62 2.92
CA ILE A 425 -64.89 13.24 3.70
C ILE A 425 -64.08 14.48 4.05
N LEU A 426 -63.95 15.43 3.12
CA LEU A 426 -63.16 16.65 3.30
C LEU A 426 -63.80 17.60 4.32
N GLU A 427 -65.13 17.59 4.46
CA GLU A 427 -65.87 18.44 5.41
C GLU A 427 -65.89 17.88 6.85
N THR A 428 -65.47 16.62 7.08
CA THR A 428 -65.54 15.98 8.42
C THR A 428 -64.62 16.58 9.49
N LYS A 429 -63.55 17.28 9.09
CA LYS A 429 -62.56 17.85 10.02
C LYS A 429 -61.79 18.94 9.29
N GLU A 430 -61.49 20.06 9.95
CA GLU A 430 -60.79 21.20 9.35
C GLU A 430 -59.39 20.79 8.85
N LEU A 431 -59.10 21.03 7.57
CA LEU A 431 -57.82 20.79 6.91
C LEU A 431 -56.91 22.02 7.01
N ASP A 432 -57.50 23.20 6.79
CA ASP A 432 -56.87 24.52 6.89
C ASP A 432 -57.99 25.57 6.78
N ALA A 433 -58.13 26.44 7.78
CA ALA A 433 -59.23 27.41 7.89
C ALA A 433 -59.45 28.25 6.63
N ARG A 434 -58.35 28.59 5.94
CA ARG A 434 -58.39 29.40 4.73
C ARG A 434 -58.77 28.56 3.51
N PHE A 435 -58.30 27.33 3.46
CA PHE A 435 -58.62 26.37 2.42
C PHE A 435 -60.09 25.89 2.48
N ASP A 436 -60.58 25.51 3.66
CA ASP A 436 -61.92 24.95 3.85
C ASP A 436 -63.02 25.96 3.48
N LYS A 437 -62.77 27.24 3.77
CA LYS A 437 -63.61 28.36 3.29
C LYS A 437 -63.82 28.37 1.78
N TYR A 438 -62.85 27.86 1.01
CA TYR A 438 -62.90 27.84 -0.46
C TYR A 438 -63.08 26.45 -1.07
N LEU A 439 -63.26 25.40 -0.25
CA LEU A 439 -63.42 24.02 -0.70
C LEU A 439 -64.56 23.88 -1.75
N TYR A 440 -65.68 24.57 -1.53
CA TYR A 440 -66.81 24.59 -2.46
C TYR A 440 -66.44 25.14 -3.86
N LYS A 441 -65.50 26.11 -3.93
CA LYS A 441 -65.04 26.68 -5.20
C LYS A 441 -64.16 25.69 -5.96
N TYR A 442 -63.31 24.95 -5.25
CA TYR A 442 -62.46 23.93 -5.86
C TYR A 442 -63.27 22.72 -6.33
N ALA A 443 -64.28 22.30 -5.55
CA ALA A 443 -65.25 21.27 -5.96
C ALA A 443 -66.02 21.68 -7.24
N ALA A 444 -66.33 22.97 -7.41
CA ALA A 444 -66.93 23.51 -8.63
C ALA A 444 -65.96 23.63 -9.82
N GLY A 445 -64.75 23.06 -9.73
CA GLY A 445 -63.77 23.04 -10.82
C GLY A 445 -62.85 24.25 -10.88
N ARG A 446 -62.85 25.16 -9.88
CA ARG A 446 -61.81 26.20 -9.84
C ARG A 446 -60.44 25.58 -9.59
N ARG A 447 -59.43 26.19 -10.20
CA ARG A 447 -58.01 25.90 -9.97
C ARG A 447 -57.67 26.03 -8.49
N ILE A 448 -56.85 25.11 -8.01
CA ILE A 448 -56.45 25.00 -6.61
C ILE A 448 -54.93 25.17 -6.50
N PRO A 449 -54.39 25.93 -5.54
CA PRO A 449 -52.95 25.93 -5.28
C PRO A 449 -52.41 24.52 -5.07
N ILE A 450 -51.26 24.20 -5.65
CA ILE A 450 -50.71 22.83 -5.62
C ILE A 450 -50.47 22.32 -4.19
N SER A 451 -50.04 23.19 -3.28
CA SER A 451 -49.85 22.88 -1.86
C SER A 451 -51.16 22.44 -1.18
N TYR A 452 -52.28 23.10 -1.48
CA TYR A 452 -53.60 22.69 -0.98
C TYR A 452 -54.09 21.41 -1.66
N PHE A 453 -53.80 21.22 -2.94
CA PHE A 453 -54.13 19.99 -3.64
C PHE A 453 -53.43 18.77 -3.01
N LEU A 454 -52.14 18.87 -2.67
CA LEU A 454 -51.41 17.82 -1.97
C LEU A 454 -52.01 17.52 -0.58
N LYS A 455 -52.42 18.54 0.18
CA LYS A 455 -53.13 18.35 1.47
C LYS A 455 -54.45 17.58 1.30
N ILE A 456 -55.23 17.87 0.25
CA ILE A 456 -56.45 17.11 -0.08
C ILE A 456 -56.10 15.65 -0.37
N LEU A 457 -55.11 15.40 -1.23
CA LEU A 457 -54.71 14.04 -1.60
C LEU A 457 -54.26 13.23 -0.39
N ALA A 458 -53.46 13.83 0.50
CA ALA A 458 -53.03 13.22 1.76
C ALA A 458 -54.23 12.83 2.64
N ARG A 459 -55.24 13.71 2.78
CA ARG A 459 -56.46 13.40 3.54
C ARG A 459 -57.31 12.30 2.93
N LEU A 460 -57.39 12.27 1.60
CA LEU A 460 -58.14 11.23 0.88
C LEU A 460 -57.36 9.92 0.78
N VAL A 461 -56.09 9.90 1.23
CA VAL A 461 -55.18 8.76 1.08
C VAL A 461 -55.04 8.36 -0.40
N ILE A 462 -55.07 9.34 -1.30
CA ILE A 462 -54.92 9.16 -2.75
C ILE A 462 -53.50 9.57 -3.12
N LYS A 463 -52.77 8.67 -3.78
CA LYS A 463 -51.42 8.96 -4.28
C LYS A 463 -51.48 9.91 -5.47
N THR A 464 -50.45 10.74 -5.64
CA THR A 464 -50.24 11.63 -6.79
C THR A 464 -50.21 10.86 -8.12
N THR A 465 -49.80 9.59 -8.09
CA THR A 465 -49.74 8.67 -9.23
C THR A 465 -51.07 8.02 -9.61
N ASP A 466 -52.15 8.26 -8.86
CA ASP A 466 -53.48 7.72 -9.17
C ASP A 466 -53.95 8.19 -10.56
N ALA A 467 -54.54 7.30 -11.35
CA ALA A 467 -54.99 7.57 -12.72
C ALA A 467 -56.02 8.73 -12.83
N ARG A 468 -56.71 9.06 -11.73
CA ARG A 468 -57.63 10.20 -11.64
C ARG A 468 -56.88 11.51 -11.40
N VAL A 469 -55.76 11.46 -10.70
CA VAL A 469 -54.90 12.62 -10.37
C VAL A 469 -53.92 12.92 -11.51
N SER A 470 -53.40 11.89 -12.18
CA SER A 470 -52.44 12.04 -13.28
C SER A 470 -52.98 12.76 -14.51
N LYS A 471 -54.31 12.88 -14.63
CA LYS A 471 -55.00 13.67 -15.66
C LYS A 471 -55.08 15.17 -15.34
N CYS A 472 -54.81 15.57 -14.10
CA CYS A 472 -54.77 16.97 -13.72
C CYS A 472 -53.56 17.68 -14.33
N LEU A 473 -53.71 18.97 -14.62
CA LEU A 473 -52.68 19.79 -15.27
C LEU A 473 -52.18 20.86 -14.31
N ILE A 474 -50.87 21.12 -14.34
CA ILE A 474 -50.24 22.19 -13.58
C ILE A 474 -50.32 23.48 -14.39
N THR A 475 -50.74 24.55 -13.74
CA THR A 475 -51.08 25.82 -14.36
C THR A 475 -50.68 27.01 -13.51
N SER A 476 -50.64 28.18 -14.11
CA SER A 476 -50.47 29.45 -13.40
C SER A 476 -51.78 29.90 -12.76
N ALA A 477 -51.73 30.99 -11.98
CA ALA A 477 -52.93 31.63 -11.45
C ALA A 477 -53.87 32.11 -12.57
N SER A 478 -53.34 32.57 -13.72
CA SER A 478 -54.12 33.03 -14.87
C SER A 478 -54.71 31.89 -15.70
N GLY A 479 -54.12 30.69 -15.66
CA GLY A 479 -54.67 29.48 -16.32
C GLY A 479 -54.27 29.33 -17.78
N THR A 480 -53.40 30.21 -18.24
CA THR A 480 -52.95 30.35 -19.63
C THR A 480 -52.03 29.22 -20.04
N GLU A 481 -51.17 28.78 -19.11
CA GLU A 481 -50.24 27.66 -19.28
C GLU A 481 -50.83 26.38 -18.69
N ARG A 482 -50.60 25.24 -19.35
CA ARG A 482 -51.13 23.94 -18.92
C ARG A 482 -50.09 22.86 -19.17
N LEU A 483 -49.26 22.59 -18.17
CA LEU A 483 -48.26 21.54 -18.23
C LEU A 483 -48.82 20.20 -17.77
N LEU A 484 -48.23 19.14 -18.31
CA LEU A 484 -48.41 17.79 -17.79
C LEU A 484 -47.81 17.72 -16.38
N ALA A 485 -48.48 16.99 -15.50
CA ALA A 485 -47.98 16.79 -14.15
C ALA A 485 -46.83 15.78 -14.05
N PHE A 486 -46.63 14.96 -15.08
CA PHE A 486 -45.58 13.96 -15.14
C PHE A 486 -44.75 14.15 -16.40
N TYR A 487 -43.44 14.23 -16.24
CA TYR A 487 -42.48 14.26 -17.34
C TYR A 487 -41.52 13.08 -17.24
N ILE A 488 -41.36 12.34 -18.33
CA ILE A 488 -40.30 11.33 -18.42
C ILE A 488 -39.03 12.06 -18.87
N VAL A 489 -37.90 11.82 -18.18
CA VAL A 489 -36.59 12.36 -18.56
C VAL A 489 -36.06 11.56 -19.75
N GLU A 490 -36.63 11.84 -20.92
CA GLU A 490 -36.27 11.27 -22.22
C GLU A 490 -35.66 12.33 -23.14
N SER A 491 -35.44 11.96 -24.42
CA SER A 491 -34.77 12.80 -25.41
C SER A 491 -35.31 14.23 -25.50
N ALA A 492 -36.63 14.46 -25.45
CA ALA A 492 -37.20 15.80 -25.58
C ALA A 492 -36.85 16.73 -24.40
N LEU A 493 -37.00 16.26 -23.16
CA LEU A 493 -36.66 17.04 -21.97
C LEU A 493 -35.14 17.21 -21.87
N ALA A 494 -34.39 16.13 -22.04
CA ALA A 494 -32.93 16.15 -21.99
C ALA A 494 -32.31 17.10 -23.02
N LYS A 495 -32.79 17.10 -24.28
CA LYS A 495 -32.35 18.07 -25.31
C LYS A 495 -32.65 19.50 -24.91
N THR A 496 -33.87 19.76 -24.42
CA THR A 496 -34.28 21.10 -23.98
C THR A 496 -33.36 21.61 -22.87
N LEU A 497 -33.05 20.76 -21.89
CA LEU A 497 -32.11 21.07 -20.82
C LEU A 497 -30.68 21.26 -21.35
N GLY A 498 -30.22 20.45 -22.30
CA GLY A 498 -28.91 20.59 -22.93
C GLY A 498 -28.73 21.92 -23.65
N TYR A 499 -29.73 22.33 -24.45
CA TYR A 499 -29.74 23.63 -25.12
C TYR A 499 -29.83 24.81 -24.14
N LEU A 500 -30.56 24.66 -23.04
CA LEU A 500 -30.61 25.68 -21.99
C LEU A 500 -29.27 25.79 -21.24
N ALA A 501 -28.62 24.66 -20.98
CA ALA A 501 -27.31 24.62 -20.35
C ALA A 501 -26.24 25.30 -21.21
N SER A 502 -26.26 25.10 -22.54
CA SER A 502 -25.36 25.81 -23.46
C SER A 502 -25.77 27.27 -23.67
N GLU A 503 -26.84 27.51 -24.43
CA GLU A 503 -27.19 28.83 -24.99
C GLU A 503 -28.40 29.49 -24.31
N GLY A 504 -28.91 28.86 -23.24
CA GLY A 504 -30.07 29.33 -22.50
C GLY A 504 -29.77 30.51 -21.58
N THR A 505 -30.73 31.43 -21.52
CA THR A 505 -30.88 32.47 -20.49
C THR A 505 -32.26 32.32 -19.84
N ILE A 506 -32.31 32.05 -18.54
CA ILE A 506 -33.56 31.81 -17.80
C ILE A 506 -33.85 33.01 -16.89
N GLY A 507 -34.90 33.76 -17.21
CA GLY A 507 -35.41 34.88 -16.42
C GLY A 507 -36.44 34.45 -15.38
N GLN A 508 -37.15 35.42 -14.78
CA GLN A 508 -38.21 35.12 -13.80
C GLN A 508 -39.49 34.55 -14.42
N LYS A 509 -39.82 34.94 -15.65
CA LYS A 509 -41.09 34.60 -16.33
C LYS A 509 -40.91 33.96 -17.70
N VAL A 510 -39.74 34.15 -18.32
CA VAL A 510 -39.43 33.66 -19.66
C VAL A 510 -38.04 33.06 -19.66
N ALA A 511 -37.82 32.06 -20.49
CA ALA A 511 -36.50 31.55 -20.81
C ALA A 511 -36.25 31.70 -22.32
N SER A 512 -35.01 31.93 -22.74
CA SER A 512 -34.66 32.07 -24.15
C SER A 512 -33.43 31.24 -24.49
N ILE A 513 -33.49 30.51 -25.58
CA ILE A 513 -32.36 29.78 -26.16
C ILE A 513 -31.92 30.53 -27.42
N SER A 514 -30.69 31.04 -27.44
CA SER A 514 -30.20 31.89 -28.53
C SER A 514 -29.46 31.07 -29.58
N ASN A 515 -30.02 30.91 -30.77
CA ASN A 515 -29.37 30.21 -31.88
C ASN A 515 -29.90 30.73 -33.23
N THR A 516 -29.07 30.68 -34.28
CA THR A 516 -29.44 31.12 -35.64
C THR A 516 -29.45 29.98 -36.68
N ASP A 517 -28.99 28.78 -36.33
CA ASP A 517 -29.00 27.63 -37.23
C ASP A 517 -30.44 27.08 -37.34
N PRO A 518 -31.05 27.07 -38.54
CA PRO A 518 -32.42 26.60 -38.74
C PRO A 518 -32.66 25.16 -38.27
N VAL A 519 -31.65 24.29 -38.38
CA VAL A 519 -31.75 22.88 -37.97
C VAL A 519 -31.85 22.79 -36.45
N VAL A 520 -31.04 23.58 -35.74
CA VAL A 520 -31.02 23.63 -34.27
C VAL A 520 -32.30 24.25 -33.74
N ILE A 521 -32.75 25.37 -34.33
CA ILE A 521 -34.02 26.01 -33.98
C ILE A 521 -35.18 25.02 -34.16
N GLN A 522 -35.19 24.23 -35.23
CA GLN A 522 -36.24 23.25 -35.46
C GLN A 522 -36.21 22.10 -34.44
N ASP A 523 -35.02 21.61 -34.05
CA ASP A 523 -34.89 20.56 -33.02
C ASP A 523 -35.38 21.05 -31.65
N ILE A 524 -35.01 22.28 -31.25
CA ILE A 524 -35.51 22.93 -30.03
C ILE A 524 -37.04 23.01 -30.06
N CYS A 525 -37.62 23.45 -31.17
CA CYS A 525 -39.06 23.58 -31.33
C CYS A 525 -39.77 22.22 -31.23
N ASN A 526 -39.23 21.18 -31.88
CA ASN A 526 -39.79 19.84 -31.82
C ASN A 526 -39.75 19.28 -30.39
N ALA A 527 -38.65 19.52 -29.66
CA ALA A 527 -38.53 19.13 -28.26
C ALA A 527 -39.58 19.83 -27.38
N LEU A 528 -39.72 21.16 -27.49
CA LEU A 528 -40.71 21.94 -26.74
C LEU A 528 -42.16 21.56 -27.09
N LEU A 529 -42.46 21.30 -28.36
CA LEU A 529 -43.77 20.80 -28.81
C LEU A 529 -44.09 19.45 -28.19
N SER A 530 -43.11 18.54 -28.14
CA SER A 530 -43.26 17.22 -27.52
C SER A 530 -43.54 17.32 -26.02
N LEU A 531 -42.94 18.30 -25.36
CA LEU A 531 -43.19 18.62 -23.95
C LEU A 531 -44.49 19.41 -23.70
N LYS A 532 -45.19 19.82 -24.77
CA LYS A 532 -46.38 20.70 -24.74
C LYS A 532 -46.12 22.05 -24.07
N VAL A 533 -44.90 22.56 -24.20
CA VAL A 533 -44.48 23.85 -23.61
C VAL A 533 -44.73 24.97 -24.60
N GLN A 534 -45.31 26.08 -24.13
CA GLN A 534 -45.57 27.25 -24.98
C GLN A 534 -44.28 28.03 -25.26
N TYR A 535 -44.04 28.34 -26.54
CA TYR A 535 -42.90 29.14 -26.99
C TYR A 535 -43.24 29.95 -28.25
N PHE A 536 -42.41 30.95 -28.54
CA PHE A 536 -42.42 31.67 -29.81
C PHE A 536 -41.00 31.85 -30.35
N LYS A 537 -40.88 32.08 -31.65
CA LYS A 537 -39.59 32.28 -32.33
C LYS A 537 -39.32 33.78 -32.51
N THR A 538 -38.09 34.19 -32.34
CA THR A 538 -37.57 35.50 -32.79
C THR A 538 -36.55 35.27 -33.90
N LEU A 539 -35.97 36.35 -34.45
CA LEU A 539 -34.92 36.27 -35.47
C LEU A 539 -33.65 35.55 -34.99
N LYS A 540 -33.39 35.47 -33.68
CA LYS A 540 -32.13 34.96 -33.12
C LYS A 540 -32.30 34.00 -31.95
N SER A 541 -33.54 33.70 -31.53
CA SER A 541 -33.80 32.89 -30.35
C SER A 541 -35.16 32.20 -30.38
N VAL A 542 -35.25 31.09 -29.65
CA VAL A 542 -36.53 30.50 -29.24
C VAL A 542 -36.84 30.96 -27.81
N VAL A 543 -37.97 31.62 -27.61
CA VAL A 543 -38.39 32.15 -26.31
C VAL A 543 -39.51 31.28 -25.75
N ILE A 544 -39.24 30.65 -24.61
CA ILE A 544 -40.19 29.90 -23.81
C ILE A 544 -40.98 30.92 -22.97
N SER A 545 -42.27 31.05 -23.29
CA SER A 545 -43.20 31.97 -22.64
C SER A 545 -44.03 31.30 -21.54
N ASP A 546 -43.88 30.00 -21.36
CA ASP A 546 -44.57 29.23 -20.33
C ASP A 546 -43.97 29.49 -18.93
N VAL A 547 -44.64 30.33 -18.15
CA VAL A 547 -44.19 30.73 -16.81
C VAL A 547 -44.11 29.53 -15.86
N VAL A 548 -44.99 28.54 -16.02
CA VAL A 548 -44.98 27.33 -15.18
C VAL A 548 -43.74 26.50 -15.50
N PHE A 549 -43.40 26.37 -16.79
CA PHE A 549 -42.19 25.64 -17.20
C PHE A 549 -40.92 26.36 -16.75
N VAL A 550 -40.89 27.69 -16.81
CA VAL A 550 -39.76 28.49 -16.30
C VAL A 550 -39.60 28.31 -14.78
N LYS A 551 -40.70 28.21 -14.03
CA LYS A 551 -40.64 27.88 -12.60
C LYS A 551 -40.13 26.46 -12.37
N PHE A 552 -40.55 25.49 -13.18
CA PHE A 552 -40.01 24.12 -13.13
C PHE A 552 -38.49 24.12 -13.37
N LEU A 553 -37.99 24.83 -14.38
CA LEU A 553 -36.56 24.97 -14.64
C LEU A 553 -35.81 25.56 -13.44
N ALA A 554 -36.42 26.51 -12.72
CA ALA A 554 -35.82 27.08 -11.52
C ALA A 554 -35.78 26.08 -10.35
N VAL A 555 -36.76 25.18 -10.22
CA VAL A 555 -36.81 24.12 -9.19
C VAL A 555 -35.72 23.07 -9.38
N ILE A 556 -35.33 22.79 -10.62
CA ILE A 556 -34.25 21.83 -10.96
C ILE A 556 -32.89 22.53 -11.15
N ASP A 557 -32.69 23.68 -10.50
CA ASP A 557 -31.43 24.44 -10.46
C ASP A 557 -30.85 24.87 -11.82
N MET A 558 -31.69 25.02 -12.85
CA MET A 558 -31.24 25.49 -14.16
C MET A 558 -31.11 27.01 -14.23
N ARG A 559 -31.66 27.76 -13.27
CA ARG A 559 -31.72 29.22 -13.27
C ARG A 559 -30.44 29.87 -12.73
N GLU A 560 -29.30 29.49 -13.31
CA GLU A 560 -27.98 29.93 -12.88
C GLU A 560 -27.31 30.92 -13.84
N LYS A 561 -26.32 31.66 -13.35
CA LYS A 561 -25.47 32.52 -14.19
C LYS A 561 -24.48 31.67 -14.98
N SER A 562 -23.95 32.19 -16.09
CA SER A 562 -23.01 31.45 -16.95
C SER A 562 -21.75 30.91 -16.25
N ALA A 563 -21.33 31.51 -15.13
CA ALA A 563 -20.19 31.05 -14.33
C ALA A 563 -20.54 29.97 -13.29
N THR A 564 -21.82 29.82 -12.96
CA THR A 564 -22.33 28.93 -11.90
C THR A 564 -23.24 27.81 -12.43
N LYS A 565 -23.56 27.81 -13.74
CA LYS A 565 -24.32 26.73 -14.40
C LYS A 565 -23.77 25.34 -14.06
N ARG A 566 -24.66 24.36 -13.93
CA ARG A 566 -24.38 22.94 -13.66
C ARG A 566 -25.23 22.06 -14.57
N ILE A 567 -24.89 20.77 -14.66
CA ILE A 567 -25.84 19.77 -15.14
C ILE A 567 -26.82 19.47 -14.00
N PRO A 568 -28.15 19.49 -14.24
CA PRO A 568 -29.11 19.19 -13.19
C PRO A 568 -29.04 17.70 -12.81
N ALA A 569 -29.17 17.38 -11.51
CA ALA A 569 -28.97 16.03 -10.97
C ALA A 569 -29.80 14.95 -11.68
N ILE A 570 -31.04 15.29 -12.08
CA ILE A 570 -31.95 14.43 -12.84
C ILE A 570 -31.36 13.85 -14.14
N ILE A 571 -30.31 14.47 -14.70
CA ILE A 571 -29.63 13.94 -15.89
C ILE A 571 -28.69 12.80 -15.52
N PHE A 572 -27.97 12.87 -14.40
CA PHE A 572 -27.13 11.75 -13.93
C PHE A 572 -27.98 10.54 -13.54
N GLU A 573 -29.19 10.77 -13.02
CA GLU A 573 -30.16 9.73 -12.67
C GLU A 573 -30.87 9.10 -13.89
N SER A 574 -30.84 9.79 -15.03
CA SER A 574 -31.56 9.38 -16.25
C SER A 574 -30.85 8.27 -17.03
N SER A 575 -31.56 7.71 -18.02
CA SER A 575 -31.02 6.68 -18.91
C SER A 575 -29.88 7.21 -19.79
N LYS A 576 -29.03 6.30 -20.29
CA LYS A 576 -27.94 6.65 -21.22
C LYS A 576 -28.44 7.40 -22.47
N ASP A 577 -29.65 7.10 -22.95
CA ASP A 577 -30.24 7.80 -24.10
C ASP A 577 -30.61 9.25 -23.79
N ALA A 578 -31.11 9.51 -22.58
CA ALA A 578 -31.39 10.86 -22.10
C ALA A 578 -30.09 11.63 -21.86
N GLN A 579 -29.10 11.03 -21.19
CA GLN A 579 -27.76 11.60 -21.02
C GLN A 579 -27.10 11.94 -22.37
N ALA A 580 -27.19 11.03 -23.35
CA ALA A 580 -26.66 11.25 -24.70
C ALA A 580 -27.40 12.38 -25.42
N SER A 581 -28.73 12.45 -25.30
CA SER A 581 -29.56 13.51 -25.86
C SER A 581 -29.22 14.89 -25.26
N PHE A 582 -28.97 14.95 -23.94
CA PHE A 582 -28.50 16.16 -23.26
C PHE A 582 -27.13 16.59 -23.80
N LEU A 583 -26.15 15.67 -23.86
CA LEU A 583 -24.80 15.95 -24.37
C LEU A 583 -24.84 16.40 -25.83
N ALA A 584 -25.60 15.72 -26.69
CA ALA A 584 -25.72 16.08 -28.10
C ALA A 584 -26.26 17.50 -28.28
N ALA A 585 -27.29 17.90 -27.53
CA ALA A 585 -27.83 19.26 -27.56
C ALA A 585 -26.83 20.29 -27.01
N TYR A 586 -26.17 19.98 -25.89
CA TYR A 586 -25.15 20.86 -25.30
C TYR A 586 -23.98 21.10 -26.25
N PHE A 587 -23.40 20.04 -26.83
CA PHE A 587 -22.32 20.12 -27.81
C PHE A 587 -22.78 20.72 -29.15
N GLU A 588 -24.07 20.65 -29.49
CA GLU A 588 -24.59 21.37 -30.65
C GLU A 588 -24.60 22.89 -30.42
N GLY A 589 -24.93 23.37 -29.21
CA GLY A 589 -24.90 24.79 -28.87
C GLY A 589 -23.48 25.31 -28.66
N ASP A 590 -22.83 24.88 -27.57
CA ASP A 590 -21.55 25.43 -27.11
C ASP A 590 -20.32 24.62 -27.56
N GLY A 591 -20.54 23.57 -28.34
CA GLY A 591 -19.49 22.66 -28.80
C GLY A 591 -19.34 22.60 -30.32
N GLY A 592 -18.33 21.87 -30.75
CA GLY A 592 -18.10 21.64 -32.16
C GLY A 592 -16.87 20.79 -32.45
N VAL A 593 -16.60 20.66 -33.74
CA VAL A 593 -15.36 20.04 -34.24
C VAL A 593 -14.38 21.17 -34.54
N ASP A 594 -13.24 21.16 -33.85
CA ASP A 594 -12.14 22.12 -34.04
C ASP A 594 -10.87 21.35 -34.41
N GLY A 595 -10.44 21.44 -35.67
CA GLY A 595 -9.34 20.63 -36.18
C GLY A 595 -9.60 19.12 -36.01
N PRO A 596 -8.70 18.35 -35.36
CA PRO A 596 -8.85 16.91 -35.15
C PRO A 596 -9.57 16.52 -33.86
N VAL A 597 -10.26 17.45 -33.18
CA VAL A 597 -10.86 17.22 -31.86
C VAL A 597 -12.29 17.73 -31.80
N VAL A 598 -13.06 17.19 -30.85
CA VAL A 598 -14.35 17.75 -30.44
C VAL A 598 -14.12 18.61 -29.20
N THR A 599 -14.61 19.85 -29.19
CA THR A 599 -14.37 20.80 -28.11
C THR A 599 -15.65 21.50 -27.67
N THR A 600 -15.66 21.96 -26.42
CA THR A 600 -16.66 22.90 -25.90
C THR A 600 -15.99 23.80 -24.86
N VAL A 601 -16.47 25.03 -24.73
CA VAL A 601 -15.92 26.03 -23.81
C VAL A 601 -17.04 26.58 -22.94
N SER A 602 -16.83 26.61 -21.63
CA SER A 602 -17.77 27.25 -20.70
C SER A 602 -17.05 28.16 -19.71
N LYS A 603 -17.76 29.16 -19.20
CA LYS A 603 -17.29 29.98 -18.08
C LYS A 603 -17.43 29.22 -16.76
N SER A 604 -18.37 28.29 -16.65
CA SER A 604 -18.55 27.48 -15.45
C SER A 604 -17.53 26.34 -15.42
N LYS A 605 -16.62 26.40 -14.43
CA LYS A 605 -15.71 25.30 -14.08
C LYS A 605 -16.55 24.04 -13.87
N MET A 606 -17.54 24.11 -12.98
CA MET A 606 -18.31 22.95 -12.53
C MET A 606 -19.12 22.28 -13.65
N LEU A 607 -19.71 23.05 -14.58
CA LEU A 607 -20.40 22.48 -15.74
C LEU A 607 -19.47 21.61 -16.59
N ILE A 608 -18.21 22.05 -16.78
CA ILE A 608 -17.19 21.26 -17.49
C ILE A 608 -16.76 20.02 -16.69
N SER A 609 -16.79 20.08 -15.35
CA SER A 609 -16.64 18.89 -14.50
C SER A 609 -17.75 17.90 -14.79
N ASP A 610 -19.01 18.36 -14.68
CA ASP A 610 -20.19 17.53 -14.80
C ASP A 610 -20.23 16.85 -16.17
N ILE A 611 -19.91 17.59 -17.24
CA ILE A 611 -19.79 17.03 -18.60
C ILE A 611 -18.67 15.98 -18.65
N SER A 612 -17.54 16.20 -17.99
CA SER A 612 -16.46 15.21 -17.93
C SER A 612 -16.91 13.92 -17.23
N TYR A 613 -17.63 14.03 -16.11
CA TYR A 613 -18.22 12.88 -15.43
C TYR A 613 -19.26 12.16 -16.29
N LEU A 614 -20.15 12.92 -16.95
CA LEU A 614 -21.18 12.34 -17.83
C LEU A 614 -20.57 11.59 -19.01
N LEU A 615 -19.44 12.08 -19.55
CA LEU A 615 -18.70 11.41 -20.62
C LEU A 615 -18.10 10.05 -20.18
N TYR A 616 -17.76 9.86 -18.91
CA TYR A 616 -17.28 8.55 -18.42
C TYR A 616 -18.34 7.45 -18.53
N PHE A 617 -19.64 7.77 -18.43
CA PHE A 617 -20.72 6.79 -18.64
C PHE A 617 -20.78 6.23 -20.08
N PHE A 618 -20.16 6.95 -21.01
CA PHE A 618 -20.00 6.54 -22.40
C PHE A 618 -18.60 6.02 -22.71
N GLY A 619 -17.75 5.86 -21.70
CA GLY A 619 -16.35 5.49 -21.86
C GLY A 619 -15.54 6.53 -22.63
N ILE A 620 -15.92 7.80 -22.58
CA ILE A 620 -15.25 8.88 -23.31
C ILE A 620 -14.43 9.68 -22.33
N ARG A 621 -13.11 9.71 -22.54
CA ARG A 621 -12.22 10.56 -21.74
C ARG A 621 -12.04 11.92 -22.41
N SER A 622 -12.10 12.97 -21.60
CA SER A 622 -11.87 14.34 -22.03
C SER A 622 -10.63 14.94 -21.35
N ARG A 623 -10.13 16.05 -21.90
CA ARG A 623 -9.10 16.90 -21.33
C ARG A 623 -9.69 18.28 -21.05
N VAL A 624 -9.39 18.86 -19.90
CA VAL A 624 -9.82 20.20 -19.51
C VAL A 624 -8.60 21.13 -19.47
N ALA A 625 -8.75 22.32 -20.04
CA ALA A 625 -7.74 23.37 -20.02
C ALA A 625 -8.38 24.71 -19.66
N VAL A 626 -7.63 25.60 -19.03
CA VAL A 626 -8.06 26.98 -18.79
C VAL A 626 -7.58 27.85 -19.95
N ARG A 627 -8.48 28.66 -20.53
CA ARG A 627 -8.19 29.66 -21.54
C ARG A 627 -8.62 31.03 -21.05
N GLN A 628 -7.70 31.99 -21.09
CA GLN A 628 -8.03 33.40 -20.84
C GLN A 628 -8.62 34.03 -22.09
N LYS A 629 -9.82 34.61 -21.97
CA LYS A 629 -10.45 35.38 -23.04
C LYS A 629 -10.54 36.85 -22.65
N MET A 630 -10.13 37.73 -23.55
CA MET A 630 -10.31 39.17 -23.38
C MET A 630 -11.79 39.52 -23.63
N ILE A 631 -12.41 40.17 -22.65
CA ILE A 631 -13.76 40.69 -22.78
C ILE A 631 -13.64 42.14 -23.28
N PRO A 632 -14.29 42.54 -24.38
CA PRO A 632 -14.25 43.92 -24.86
C PRO A 632 -14.64 44.90 -23.73
N GLY A 633 -13.72 45.79 -23.35
CA GLY A 633 -13.91 46.77 -22.28
C GLY A 633 -13.81 46.27 -20.83
N LYS A 634 -13.36 45.02 -20.59
CA LYS A 634 -13.14 44.45 -19.25
C LYS A 634 -11.83 43.67 -19.15
N SER A 635 -11.43 43.30 -17.93
CA SER A 635 -10.27 42.43 -17.67
C SER A 635 -10.42 41.03 -18.30
N LYS A 636 -9.29 40.34 -18.47
CA LYS A 636 -9.26 38.94 -18.92
C LYS A 636 -10.08 38.08 -17.96
N ALA A 637 -10.88 37.17 -18.52
CA ALA A 637 -11.64 36.20 -17.74
C ALA A 637 -11.24 34.77 -18.14
N ASP A 638 -11.18 33.89 -17.15
CA ASP A 638 -10.90 32.47 -17.36
C ASP A 638 -12.13 31.74 -17.89
N TYR A 639 -11.91 30.89 -18.88
CA TYR A 639 -12.87 29.96 -19.45
C TYR A 639 -12.28 28.56 -19.42
N HIS A 640 -13.12 27.56 -19.27
CA HIS A 640 -12.76 26.15 -19.20
C HIS A 640 -13.08 25.49 -20.53
N LEU A 641 -12.04 25.05 -21.24
CA LEU A 641 -12.12 24.29 -22.49
C LEU A 641 -12.09 22.80 -22.17
N LEU A 642 -13.11 22.08 -22.59
CA LEU A 642 -13.11 20.62 -22.64
C LEU A 642 -12.79 20.17 -24.07
N THR A 643 -11.90 19.21 -24.20
CA THR A 643 -11.45 18.61 -25.46
C THR A 643 -11.59 17.10 -25.42
N ILE A 644 -12.25 16.52 -26.42
CA ILE A 644 -12.32 15.09 -26.67
C ILE A 644 -11.41 14.81 -27.87
N SER A 645 -10.41 13.96 -27.65
CA SER A 645 -9.38 13.63 -28.63
C SER A 645 -9.05 12.14 -28.59
N GLY A 646 -8.37 11.66 -29.62
CA GLY A 646 -8.07 10.23 -29.78
C GLY A 646 -9.19 9.49 -30.51
N GLN A 647 -8.79 8.61 -31.44
CA GLN A 647 -9.73 7.97 -32.36
C GLN A 647 -10.81 7.15 -31.65
N ALA A 648 -10.45 6.42 -30.59
CA ALA A 648 -11.40 5.62 -29.81
C ALA A 648 -12.47 6.49 -29.11
N ASN A 649 -12.06 7.61 -28.49
CA ASN A 649 -12.99 8.54 -27.85
C ASN A 649 -13.90 9.23 -28.88
N LEU A 650 -13.36 9.62 -30.04
CA LEU A 650 -14.13 10.25 -31.11
C LEU A 650 -15.14 9.29 -31.74
N GLU A 651 -14.80 8.00 -31.91
CA GLU A 651 -15.75 7.00 -32.41
C GLU A 651 -16.82 6.67 -31.38
N ARG A 652 -16.47 6.61 -30.08
CA ARG A 652 -17.47 6.49 -28.99
C ARG A 652 -18.39 7.71 -28.96
N PHE A 653 -17.85 8.93 -29.07
CA PHE A 653 -18.66 10.15 -29.15
C PHE A 653 -19.59 10.10 -30.35
N LYS A 654 -19.09 9.75 -31.54
CA LYS A 654 -19.89 9.65 -32.77
C LYS A 654 -21.02 8.61 -32.67
N SER A 655 -20.72 7.43 -32.14
CA SER A 655 -21.67 6.31 -32.10
C SER A 655 -22.67 6.40 -30.95
N ARG A 656 -22.27 6.97 -29.81
CA ARG A 656 -23.10 7.01 -28.59
C ARG A 656 -23.77 8.35 -28.32
N ILE A 657 -23.26 9.47 -28.84
CA ILE A 657 -23.76 10.83 -28.56
C ILE A 657 -24.06 11.57 -29.87
N GLY A 658 -23.03 11.83 -30.67
CA GLY A 658 -23.11 12.57 -31.93
C GLY A 658 -23.46 14.05 -31.76
N PHE A 659 -23.68 14.71 -32.89
CA PHE A 659 -24.25 16.05 -32.97
C PHE A 659 -25.70 15.98 -33.45
N VAL A 660 -26.46 17.05 -33.29
CA VAL A 660 -27.81 17.14 -33.85
C VAL A 660 -27.74 17.48 -35.35
N SER A 661 -26.82 18.37 -35.75
CA SER A 661 -26.71 18.78 -37.14
C SER A 661 -25.94 17.78 -38.00
N LYS A 662 -26.47 17.47 -39.19
CA LYS A 662 -25.79 16.65 -40.21
C LYS A 662 -24.41 17.22 -40.59
N ARG A 663 -24.27 18.55 -40.58
CA ARG A 663 -23.02 19.26 -40.88
C ARG A 663 -21.92 18.92 -39.87
N LYS A 664 -22.17 19.06 -38.56
CA LYS A 664 -21.17 18.74 -37.52
C LYS A 664 -20.88 17.23 -37.48
N ASN A 665 -21.88 16.37 -37.67
CA ASN A 665 -21.66 14.93 -37.80
C ASN A 665 -20.80 14.53 -39.02
N LYS A 666 -20.94 15.24 -40.14
CA LYS A 666 -20.08 15.04 -41.32
C LYS A 666 -18.63 15.45 -41.03
N LEU A 667 -18.43 16.58 -40.34
CA LEU A 667 -17.10 17.01 -39.89
C LEU A 667 -16.47 15.98 -38.95
N LEU A 668 -17.22 15.48 -37.96
CA LEU A 668 -16.79 14.44 -37.03
C LEU A 668 -16.42 13.14 -37.77
N SER A 669 -17.23 12.72 -38.75
CA SER A 669 -16.97 11.53 -39.55
C SER A 669 -15.73 11.66 -40.45
N GLY A 670 -15.34 12.88 -40.79
CA GLY A 670 -14.13 13.20 -41.55
C GLY A 670 -12.83 13.12 -40.74
N LEU A 671 -12.90 12.97 -39.42
CA LEU A 671 -11.71 13.00 -38.53
C LEU A 671 -10.90 11.69 -38.49
N LYS A 672 -11.15 10.74 -39.39
CA LYS A 672 -10.42 9.45 -39.42
C LYS A 672 -8.92 9.68 -39.59
N ARG A 673 -8.17 9.47 -38.51
CA ARG A 673 -6.70 9.45 -38.49
C ARG A 673 -6.21 8.11 -37.95
N ALA A 674 -4.96 7.76 -38.26
CA ALA A 674 -4.30 6.63 -37.60
C ALA A 674 -4.36 6.84 -36.08
N GLU A 675 -4.75 5.79 -35.36
CA GLU A 675 -4.91 5.83 -33.91
C GLU A 675 -3.58 6.24 -33.25
N ASN A 676 -3.56 7.39 -32.57
CA ASN A 676 -2.39 7.82 -31.81
C ASN A 676 -2.34 7.03 -30.51
N THR A 677 -1.44 6.05 -30.43
CA THR A 677 -1.26 5.17 -29.27
C THR A 677 -0.73 5.87 -28.03
N ASN A 678 -0.32 7.14 -28.11
CA ASN A 678 0.32 7.88 -27.01
C ASN A 678 -0.67 8.59 -26.07
N VAL A 679 -1.99 8.38 -26.23
CA VAL A 679 -3.03 9.08 -25.43
C VAL A 679 -3.52 8.24 -24.25
N ASP A 680 -3.48 6.91 -24.36
CA ASP A 680 -3.82 5.97 -23.28
C ASP A 680 -2.67 5.00 -23.10
N VAL A 681 -1.70 5.38 -22.26
CA VAL A 681 -0.46 4.62 -22.06
C VAL A 681 -0.33 4.21 -20.61
N ILE A 682 0.37 3.11 -20.38
CA ILE A 682 0.65 2.56 -19.05
C ILE A 682 2.12 2.87 -18.72
N PRO A 683 2.38 3.83 -17.82
CA PRO A 683 3.73 4.31 -17.55
C PRO A 683 4.52 3.37 -16.62
N GLY A 684 5.84 3.56 -16.58
CA GLY A 684 6.69 2.93 -15.56
C GLY A 684 6.96 1.43 -15.72
N LEU A 685 6.74 0.84 -16.91
CA LEU A 685 6.89 -0.61 -17.14
C LEU A 685 8.27 -1.04 -17.64
N ALA A 686 9.18 -0.11 -17.92
CA ALA A 686 10.50 -0.41 -18.48
C ALA A 686 11.34 -1.32 -17.58
N THR A 687 11.19 -1.20 -16.25
CA THR A 687 11.82 -2.08 -15.24
C THR A 687 11.36 -3.52 -15.41
N LEU A 688 10.05 -3.76 -15.47
CA LEU A 688 9.47 -5.09 -15.68
C LEU A 688 9.92 -5.72 -17.01
N PHE A 689 9.97 -4.93 -18.09
CA PHE A 689 10.47 -5.43 -19.37
C PHE A 689 11.97 -5.75 -19.35
N ARG A 690 12.79 -5.01 -18.60
CA ARG A 690 14.21 -5.34 -18.39
C ARG A 690 14.36 -6.64 -17.62
N GLU A 691 13.52 -6.88 -16.63
CA GLU A 691 13.54 -8.12 -15.85
C GLU A 691 13.17 -9.33 -16.71
N VAL A 692 12.10 -9.24 -17.50
CA VAL A 692 11.74 -10.31 -18.46
C VAL A 692 12.87 -10.54 -19.48
N ASP A 693 13.53 -9.49 -19.95
CA ASP A 693 14.68 -9.61 -20.86
C ASP A 693 15.89 -10.28 -20.18
N ALA A 694 16.11 -10.06 -18.88
CA ALA A 694 17.16 -10.74 -18.12
C ALA A 694 16.85 -12.24 -17.93
N LEU A 695 15.58 -12.58 -17.71
CA LEU A 695 15.13 -13.95 -17.45
C LEU A 695 15.01 -14.81 -18.72
N LEU A 696 14.49 -14.24 -19.82
CA LEU A 696 14.27 -14.94 -21.09
C LEU A 696 15.35 -14.66 -22.15
N GLY A 697 16.12 -13.58 -21.98
CA GLY A 697 17.30 -13.27 -22.78
C GLY A 697 17.04 -13.25 -24.28
N LYS A 698 17.74 -14.14 -24.99
CA LYS A 698 17.72 -14.20 -26.46
C LYS A 698 16.37 -14.64 -27.01
N ALA A 699 15.53 -15.33 -26.24
CA ALA A 699 14.21 -15.80 -26.66
C ALA A 699 13.23 -14.64 -26.98
N MET A 700 13.47 -13.45 -26.42
CA MET A 700 12.69 -12.24 -26.70
C MET A 700 13.24 -11.40 -27.86
N ARG A 701 14.39 -11.77 -28.46
CA ARG A 701 14.98 -11.02 -29.58
C ARG A 701 14.12 -11.14 -30.84
N GLY A 702 14.08 -10.07 -31.63
CA GLY A 702 13.30 -10.00 -32.87
C GLY A 702 11.80 -9.74 -32.67
N ARG A 703 11.32 -9.74 -31.42
CA ARG A 703 9.94 -9.35 -31.08
C ARG A 703 9.72 -7.86 -31.29
N ARG A 704 8.53 -7.49 -31.76
CA ARG A 704 8.22 -6.13 -32.18
C ARG A 704 8.26 -5.19 -30.97
N ASN A 705 8.92 -4.04 -31.12
CA ASN A 705 9.02 -2.99 -30.09
C ASN A 705 9.65 -3.41 -28.74
N TRP A 706 10.17 -4.64 -28.61
CA TRP A 706 10.75 -5.14 -27.36
C TRP A 706 11.91 -4.28 -26.85
N SER A 707 12.87 -3.96 -27.72
CA SER A 707 14.03 -3.14 -27.34
C SER A 707 13.67 -1.70 -26.94
N PRO A 708 12.79 -0.97 -27.68
CA PRO A 708 12.26 0.32 -27.24
C PRO A 708 11.52 0.27 -25.90
N LEU A 709 10.65 -0.73 -25.67
CA LEU A 709 9.90 -0.90 -24.43
C LEU A 709 10.82 -1.11 -23.22
N LYS A 710 11.81 -2.00 -23.36
CA LYS A 710 12.84 -2.25 -22.36
C LYS A 710 13.65 -0.99 -21.99
N ARG A 711 13.94 -0.15 -22.99
CA ARG A 711 14.68 1.11 -22.80
C ARG A 711 13.80 2.25 -22.28
N GLY A 712 12.50 2.04 -22.11
CA GLY A 712 11.57 3.09 -21.70
C GLY A 712 11.41 4.23 -22.72
N VAL A 713 11.66 3.97 -24.01
CA VAL A 713 11.55 4.98 -25.07
C VAL A 713 10.11 5.48 -25.21
N PHE A 714 9.14 4.61 -24.94
CA PHE A 714 7.72 4.95 -24.90
C PHE A 714 6.97 4.04 -23.93
N ASN A 715 5.80 4.49 -23.47
CA ASN A 715 4.89 3.73 -22.63
C ASN A 715 3.86 2.97 -23.49
N PRO A 716 3.63 1.66 -23.28
CA PRO A 716 2.71 0.89 -24.11
C PRO A 716 1.26 1.30 -23.85
N SER A 717 0.44 1.28 -24.89
CA SER A 717 -1.03 1.31 -24.73
C SER A 717 -1.54 -0.03 -24.20
N PRO A 718 -2.76 -0.11 -23.63
CA PRO A 718 -3.35 -1.37 -23.18
C PRO A 718 -3.43 -2.44 -24.29
N ARG A 719 -3.62 -2.01 -25.55
CA ARG A 719 -3.62 -2.89 -26.72
C ARG A 719 -2.22 -3.41 -27.04
N GLU A 720 -1.22 -2.51 -27.00
CA GLU A 720 0.18 -2.88 -27.18
C GLU A 720 0.64 -3.83 -26.08
N LEU A 721 0.26 -3.57 -24.82
CA LEU A 721 0.62 -4.39 -23.68
C LEU A 721 0.01 -5.79 -23.77
N ARG A 722 -1.28 -5.92 -24.18
CA ARG A 722 -1.89 -7.23 -24.48
C ARG A 722 -1.14 -8.01 -25.55
N ARG A 723 -0.66 -7.34 -26.60
CA ARG A 723 0.18 -7.97 -27.63
C ARG A 723 1.49 -8.48 -27.04
N VAL A 724 2.18 -7.64 -26.26
CA VAL A 724 3.47 -8.01 -25.63
C VAL A 724 3.30 -9.18 -24.65
N VAL A 725 2.25 -9.16 -23.83
CA VAL A 725 1.88 -10.27 -22.94
C VAL A 725 1.66 -11.55 -23.74
N PHE A 726 0.91 -11.48 -24.84
CA PHE A 726 0.70 -12.64 -25.72
C PHE A 726 2.02 -13.15 -26.30
N GLU A 727 2.91 -12.26 -26.76
CA GLU A 727 4.24 -12.64 -27.27
C GLU A 727 5.10 -13.34 -26.19
N ILE A 728 5.06 -12.88 -24.94
CA ILE A 728 5.77 -13.54 -23.83
C ILE A 728 5.17 -14.93 -23.55
N ARG A 729 3.83 -15.06 -23.53
CA ARG A 729 3.16 -16.37 -23.36
C ARG A 729 3.55 -17.36 -24.45
N GLU A 730 3.60 -16.92 -25.70
CA GLU A 730 4.01 -17.78 -26.81
C GLU A 730 5.45 -18.25 -26.64
N VAL A 731 6.35 -17.39 -26.15
CA VAL A 731 7.73 -17.79 -25.81
C VAL A 731 7.75 -18.84 -24.69
N LEU A 732 6.96 -18.67 -23.64
CA LEU A 732 6.85 -19.67 -22.56
C LEU A 732 6.33 -21.02 -23.08
N ARG A 733 5.30 -21.01 -23.93
CA ARG A 733 4.78 -22.23 -24.57
C ARG A 733 5.83 -22.87 -25.49
N GLU A 734 6.60 -22.07 -26.21
CA GLU A 734 7.68 -22.56 -27.05
C GLU A 734 8.73 -23.29 -26.20
N ILE A 735 9.14 -22.70 -25.06
CA ILE A 735 10.05 -23.33 -24.10
C ILE A 735 9.49 -24.66 -23.58
N GLU A 736 8.23 -24.68 -23.14
CA GLU A 736 7.59 -25.90 -22.62
C GLU A 736 7.45 -26.99 -23.70
N SER A 737 7.13 -26.63 -24.94
CA SER A 737 6.99 -27.58 -26.05
C SER A 737 8.27 -28.37 -26.35
N LYS A 738 9.44 -27.83 -25.98
CA LYS A 738 10.76 -28.46 -26.19
C LYS A 738 11.22 -29.33 -25.02
N ARG A 739 10.41 -29.48 -23.97
CA ARG A 739 10.77 -30.23 -22.76
C ARG A 739 11.20 -31.67 -23.05
N CYS A 740 10.37 -32.42 -23.78
CA CYS A 740 10.66 -33.82 -24.13
C CYS A 740 11.96 -33.96 -24.93
N LEU A 741 12.26 -32.98 -25.79
CA LEU A 741 13.47 -32.95 -26.61
C LEU A 741 14.74 -32.83 -25.75
N PHE A 742 14.75 -31.91 -24.79
CA PHE A 742 15.91 -31.66 -23.94
C PHE A 742 16.05 -32.68 -22.80
N GLU A 743 14.94 -33.23 -22.30
CA GLU A 743 14.97 -34.35 -21.34
C GLU A 743 15.59 -35.61 -21.96
N THR A 744 15.34 -35.86 -23.24
CA THR A 744 15.95 -36.98 -23.97
C THR A 744 17.46 -36.80 -24.10
N LEU A 745 17.91 -35.58 -24.44
CA LEU A 745 19.34 -35.24 -24.48
C LEU A 745 20.04 -35.32 -23.12
N ALA A 746 19.35 -34.94 -22.04
CA ALA A 746 19.87 -34.96 -20.67
C ALA A 746 20.14 -36.37 -20.13
N ARG A 747 19.50 -37.40 -20.73
CA ARG A 747 19.62 -38.81 -20.34
C ARG A 747 20.77 -39.53 -21.02
N LEU A 748 21.54 -38.87 -21.90
CA LEU A 748 22.71 -39.48 -22.53
C LEU A 748 23.80 -39.74 -21.46
N PRO A 749 24.14 -41.02 -21.19
CA PRO A 749 25.14 -41.35 -20.18
C PRO A 749 26.55 -41.00 -20.68
N ARG A 750 27.47 -40.66 -19.77
CA ARG A 750 28.87 -40.44 -20.11
C ARG A 750 29.58 -41.77 -20.35
N VAL A 751 30.71 -41.73 -21.06
CA VAL A 751 31.52 -42.94 -21.31
C VAL A 751 31.95 -43.59 -19.99
N GLU A 752 32.27 -42.80 -18.98
CA GLU A 752 32.63 -43.26 -17.64
C GLU A 752 31.48 -44.00 -16.94
N ASP A 753 30.23 -43.55 -17.12
CA ASP A 753 29.06 -44.21 -16.53
C ASP A 753 28.81 -45.58 -17.17
N ILE A 754 29.07 -45.70 -18.48
CA ILE A 754 29.03 -46.97 -19.21
C ILE A 754 30.08 -47.95 -18.66
N VAL A 755 31.32 -47.47 -18.45
CA VAL A 755 32.42 -48.26 -17.90
C VAL A 755 32.14 -48.72 -16.48
N ARG A 756 31.72 -47.79 -15.60
CA ARG A 756 31.39 -48.10 -14.20
C ARG A 756 30.25 -49.12 -14.09
N THR A 757 29.20 -48.97 -14.90
CA THR A 757 28.06 -49.91 -14.88
C THR A 757 28.48 -51.30 -15.37
N ALA A 758 29.38 -51.38 -16.34
CA ALA A 758 29.92 -52.66 -16.81
C ALA A 758 30.85 -53.31 -15.78
N GLU A 759 31.64 -52.54 -15.02
CA GLU A 759 32.48 -53.09 -13.94
C GLU A 759 31.64 -53.70 -12.81
N GLN A 760 30.46 -53.13 -12.55
CA GLN A 760 29.53 -53.60 -11.52
C GLN A 760 28.70 -54.81 -11.96
N SER A 761 28.63 -55.15 -13.26
CA SER A 761 27.84 -56.27 -13.77
C SER A 761 28.63 -57.16 -14.74
N LYS A 762 28.95 -58.38 -14.29
CA LYS A 762 29.65 -59.39 -15.11
C LYS A 762 28.89 -59.76 -16.39
N ALA A 763 27.55 -59.75 -16.36
CA ALA A 763 26.71 -60.05 -17.51
C ALA A 763 26.84 -58.95 -18.59
N VAL A 764 26.76 -57.68 -18.18
CA VAL A 764 26.90 -56.52 -19.08
C VAL A 764 28.31 -56.43 -19.65
N ASN A 765 29.34 -56.62 -18.82
CA ASN A 765 30.74 -56.63 -19.26
C ASN A 765 31.02 -57.72 -20.31
N SER A 766 30.43 -58.92 -20.14
CA SER A 766 30.60 -60.02 -21.09
C SER A 766 29.90 -59.73 -22.42
N ALA A 767 28.71 -59.12 -22.39
CA ALA A 767 28.00 -58.68 -23.59
C ALA A 767 28.78 -57.60 -24.36
N LEU A 768 29.38 -56.64 -23.64
CA LEU A 768 30.21 -55.58 -24.23
C LEU A 768 31.48 -56.13 -24.88
N TRP A 769 32.17 -57.09 -24.26
CA TRP A 769 33.31 -57.77 -24.89
C TRP A 769 32.93 -58.51 -26.17
N LYS A 770 31.73 -59.13 -26.20
CA LYS A 770 31.24 -59.87 -27.36
C LYS A 770 30.91 -58.96 -28.54
N GLU A 771 30.29 -57.81 -28.30
CA GLU A 771 29.88 -56.88 -29.36
C GLU A 771 30.96 -55.87 -29.80
N LEU A 772 31.83 -55.43 -28.88
CA LEU A 772 32.81 -54.37 -29.16
C LEU A 772 34.26 -54.86 -29.21
N GLY A 773 34.56 -56.07 -28.70
CA GLY A 773 35.89 -56.68 -28.78
C GLY A 773 37.02 -55.77 -28.27
N SER A 774 38.07 -55.58 -29.08
CA SER A 774 39.21 -54.73 -28.76
C SER A 774 38.83 -53.26 -28.50
N SER A 775 37.72 -52.78 -29.07
CA SER A 775 37.22 -51.42 -28.84
C SER A 775 36.69 -51.22 -27.42
N TRP A 776 36.23 -52.29 -26.75
CA TRP A 776 35.87 -52.22 -25.34
C TRP A 776 37.11 -52.13 -24.43
N ALA A 777 38.19 -52.82 -24.81
CA ALA A 777 39.48 -52.75 -24.11
C ALA A 777 40.05 -51.32 -24.10
N THR A 778 39.97 -50.63 -25.24
CA THR A 778 40.42 -49.24 -25.35
C THR A 778 39.53 -48.27 -24.58
N MET A 779 38.21 -48.48 -24.56
CA MET A 779 37.28 -47.69 -23.74
C MET A 779 37.57 -47.81 -22.24
N LYS A 780 37.89 -49.01 -21.72
CA LYS A 780 38.30 -49.20 -20.32
C LYS A 780 39.59 -48.47 -19.95
N ASN A 781 40.48 -48.29 -20.92
CA ASN A 781 41.73 -47.56 -20.74
C ASN A 781 41.58 -46.03 -20.96
N GLY A 782 40.35 -45.53 -21.01
CA GLY A 782 40.05 -44.10 -21.09
C GLY A 782 40.02 -43.52 -22.52
N MET A 783 40.08 -44.34 -23.58
CA MET A 783 39.87 -43.82 -24.94
C MET A 783 38.39 -43.52 -25.20
N ILE A 784 38.15 -42.36 -25.81
CA ILE A 784 36.80 -41.88 -26.14
C ILE A 784 36.29 -42.60 -27.39
N PRO A 785 35.16 -43.35 -27.32
CA PRO A 785 34.58 -44.00 -28.49
C PRO A 785 33.88 -43.00 -29.41
N GLY A 786 33.77 -43.37 -30.69
CA GLY A 786 32.81 -42.76 -31.59
C GLY A 786 31.35 -43.16 -31.28
N ILE A 787 30.40 -42.37 -31.76
CA ILE A 787 28.96 -42.54 -31.49
C ILE A 787 28.41 -43.90 -31.93
N VAL A 788 28.98 -44.52 -32.96
CA VAL A 788 28.54 -45.85 -33.44
C VAL A 788 28.86 -46.93 -32.40
N ASN A 789 30.08 -46.90 -31.85
CA ASN A 789 30.51 -47.86 -30.82
C ASN A 789 29.86 -47.56 -29.46
N ALA A 790 29.66 -46.29 -29.12
CA ALA A 790 28.92 -45.91 -27.92
C ALA A 790 27.45 -46.37 -27.97
N ARG A 791 26.80 -46.30 -29.15
CA ARG A 791 25.42 -46.81 -29.32
C ARG A 791 25.33 -48.32 -29.14
N ARG A 792 26.27 -49.07 -29.70
CA ARG A 792 26.36 -50.54 -29.50
C ARG A 792 26.61 -50.89 -28.03
N ALA A 793 27.47 -50.12 -27.35
CA ALA A 793 27.71 -50.27 -25.92
C ALA A 793 26.43 -50.09 -25.10
N LEU A 794 25.67 -49.04 -25.40
CA LEU A 794 24.43 -48.72 -24.69
C LEU A 794 23.29 -49.70 -24.99
N GLN A 795 23.21 -50.22 -26.21
CA GLN A 795 22.30 -51.31 -26.54
C GLN A 795 22.58 -52.58 -25.72
N CYS A 796 23.85 -52.91 -25.46
CA CYS A 796 24.22 -54.03 -24.58
C CYS A 796 23.79 -53.81 -23.11
N MET A 797 23.59 -52.55 -22.71
CA MET A 797 23.11 -52.16 -21.39
C MET A 797 21.58 -52.03 -21.32
N GLY A 798 20.86 -52.30 -22.42
CA GLY A 798 19.41 -52.12 -22.50
C GLY A 798 18.96 -50.66 -22.65
N VAL A 799 19.87 -49.73 -22.94
CA VAL A 799 19.57 -48.31 -23.17
C VAL A 799 19.38 -48.08 -24.67
N LEU A 800 18.14 -47.85 -25.10
CA LEU A 800 17.81 -47.47 -26.47
C LEU A 800 18.15 -45.99 -26.70
N LEU A 801 19.07 -45.73 -27.62
CA LEU A 801 19.38 -44.38 -28.10
C LEU A 801 18.61 -44.05 -29.38
N PRO A 802 18.22 -42.77 -29.58
CA PRO A 802 17.75 -42.26 -30.86
C PRO A 802 18.77 -42.48 -31.98
N GLU A 803 18.35 -42.39 -33.25
CA GLU A 803 19.29 -42.49 -34.36
C GLU A 803 20.37 -41.40 -34.30
N THR A 804 21.57 -41.69 -34.80
CA THR A 804 22.69 -40.75 -34.80
C THR A 804 22.33 -39.43 -35.51
N ALA A 805 21.52 -39.50 -36.58
CA ALA A 805 21.00 -38.33 -37.28
C ALA A 805 20.07 -37.48 -36.40
N GLU A 806 19.25 -38.12 -35.56
CA GLU A 806 18.30 -37.49 -34.65
C GLU A 806 19.01 -36.80 -33.48
N VAL A 807 20.05 -37.41 -32.91
CA VAL A 807 20.86 -36.78 -31.84
C VAL A 807 21.57 -35.53 -32.37
N ARG A 808 22.15 -35.61 -33.58
CA ARG A 808 22.84 -34.47 -34.21
C ARG A 808 21.89 -33.33 -34.56
N SER A 809 20.72 -33.63 -35.16
CA SER A 809 19.72 -32.62 -35.49
C SER A 809 19.15 -31.97 -34.23
N THR A 810 18.98 -32.74 -33.16
CA THR A 810 18.45 -32.26 -31.88
C THR A 810 19.43 -31.34 -31.15
N ILE A 811 20.73 -31.68 -31.11
CA ILE A 811 21.77 -30.79 -30.56
C ILE A 811 21.83 -29.48 -31.35
N SER A 812 21.77 -29.57 -32.69
CA SER A 812 21.75 -28.39 -33.56
C SER A 812 20.53 -27.49 -33.30
N ALA A 813 19.34 -28.08 -33.23
CA ALA A 813 18.11 -27.37 -32.89
C ALA A 813 18.17 -26.75 -31.49
N GLY A 814 18.81 -27.42 -30.53
CA GLY A 814 19.00 -26.93 -29.16
C GLY A 814 19.87 -25.67 -29.08
N PHE A 815 21.02 -25.66 -29.76
CA PHE A 815 21.86 -24.46 -29.86
C PHE A 815 21.15 -23.30 -30.58
N ALA A 816 20.41 -23.60 -31.64
CA ALA A 816 19.62 -22.60 -32.36
C ALA A 816 18.52 -21.98 -31.48
N PHE A 817 17.78 -22.81 -30.74
CA PHE A 817 16.72 -22.39 -29.83
C PHE A 817 17.25 -21.52 -28.68
N LEU A 818 18.37 -21.91 -28.05
CA LEU A 818 19.01 -21.14 -26.99
C LEU A 818 19.76 -19.89 -27.51
N GLY A 819 19.89 -19.74 -28.83
CA GLY A 819 20.62 -18.64 -29.46
C GLY A 819 22.12 -18.66 -29.13
N GLU A 820 22.68 -19.84 -28.86
CA GLU A 820 24.08 -20.01 -28.49
C GLU A 820 24.94 -20.37 -29.73
N PRO A 821 25.97 -19.58 -30.07
CA PRO A 821 26.82 -19.87 -31.22
C PRO A 821 27.66 -21.13 -30.97
N MET A 822 27.36 -22.23 -31.67
CA MET A 822 28.09 -23.51 -31.60
C MET A 822 29.62 -23.36 -31.70
N LYS A 823 30.09 -22.38 -32.49
CA LYS A 823 31.53 -22.09 -32.68
C LYS A 823 32.23 -21.67 -31.39
N HIS A 824 31.52 -21.02 -30.45
CA HIS A 824 32.08 -20.59 -29.16
C HIS A 824 32.08 -21.71 -28.13
N TYR A 825 31.23 -22.74 -28.30
CA TYR A 825 31.22 -23.92 -27.44
C TYR A 825 32.34 -24.90 -27.82
N ASN A 826 32.43 -25.29 -29.09
CA ASN A 826 33.53 -26.13 -29.59
C ASN A 826 33.68 -25.96 -31.12
N PRO A 827 34.84 -25.49 -31.63
CA PRO A 827 35.05 -25.28 -33.07
C PRO A 827 34.88 -26.55 -33.92
N SER A 828 35.23 -27.72 -33.37
CA SER A 828 35.16 -29.03 -34.04
C SER A 828 33.74 -29.61 -34.08
N LEU A 829 32.85 -29.18 -33.17
CA LEU A 829 31.46 -29.63 -33.10
C LEU A 829 30.67 -29.22 -34.35
N ARG A 830 30.94 -28.04 -34.91
CA ARG A 830 30.27 -27.58 -36.14
C ARG A 830 30.60 -28.46 -37.34
N SER A 831 31.86 -28.84 -37.51
CA SER A 831 32.28 -29.75 -38.59
C SER A 831 31.67 -31.14 -38.40
N ALA A 832 31.60 -31.63 -37.16
CA ALA A 832 31.02 -32.93 -36.82
C ALA A 832 29.49 -33.00 -37.02
N LEU A 833 28.77 -31.90 -36.89
CA LEU A 833 27.31 -31.85 -37.08
C LEU A 833 26.89 -31.62 -38.55
N TYR A 834 27.72 -30.95 -39.36
CA TYR A 834 27.31 -30.46 -40.69
C TYR A 834 28.17 -30.92 -41.89
N VAL A 835 29.44 -31.32 -41.69
CA VAL A 835 30.39 -31.55 -42.81
C VAL A 835 30.53 -33.02 -43.19
N SER A 836 30.31 -33.95 -42.25
CA SER A 836 30.40 -35.39 -42.55
C SER A 836 29.21 -36.15 -41.95
N GLN A 837 28.25 -36.50 -42.80
CA GLN A 837 27.11 -37.32 -42.40
C GLN A 837 27.55 -38.75 -42.02
N GLU A 838 28.67 -39.23 -42.55
CA GLU A 838 29.17 -40.62 -42.38
C GLU A 838 30.35 -40.78 -41.39
N ALA A 839 30.97 -39.71 -40.89
CA ALA A 839 32.09 -39.84 -39.94
C ALA A 839 31.63 -40.22 -38.52
N ASP A 840 32.35 -41.16 -37.92
CA ASP A 840 32.17 -41.59 -36.53
C ASP A 840 32.66 -40.49 -35.57
N THR A 841 31.73 -39.65 -35.11
CA THR A 841 32.01 -38.51 -34.23
C THR A 841 32.21 -39.00 -32.80
N SER A 842 33.17 -38.40 -32.08
CA SER A 842 33.36 -38.59 -30.63
C SER A 842 32.04 -38.49 -29.85
N TYR A 843 31.65 -39.57 -29.17
CA TYR A 843 30.42 -39.63 -28.39
C TYR A 843 30.47 -38.67 -27.20
N GLU A 844 31.62 -38.56 -26.53
CA GLU A 844 31.82 -37.68 -25.39
C GLU A 844 31.60 -36.20 -25.77
N MET A 845 32.05 -35.78 -26.96
CA MET A 845 31.81 -34.42 -27.46
C MET A 845 30.31 -34.12 -27.63
N LEU A 846 29.53 -35.09 -28.13
CA LEU A 846 28.09 -34.95 -28.30
C LEU A 846 27.33 -35.03 -26.97
N ALA A 847 27.74 -35.92 -26.06
CA ALA A 847 27.16 -36.05 -24.72
C ALA A 847 27.39 -34.80 -23.87
N GLN A 848 28.59 -34.20 -23.94
CA GLN A 848 28.89 -32.93 -23.28
C GLN A 848 28.07 -31.78 -23.87
N ALA A 849 27.95 -31.70 -25.20
CA ALA A 849 27.11 -30.69 -25.86
C ALA A 849 25.63 -30.83 -25.46
N ALA A 850 25.10 -32.05 -25.43
CA ALA A 850 23.75 -32.36 -24.97
C ALA A 850 23.55 -31.97 -23.49
N GLY A 851 24.51 -32.28 -22.62
CA GLY A 851 24.50 -31.90 -21.21
C GLY A 851 24.54 -30.38 -21.00
N PHE A 852 25.34 -29.66 -21.77
CA PHE A 852 25.39 -28.19 -21.75
C PHE A 852 24.05 -27.56 -22.14
N ILE A 853 23.45 -28.01 -23.24
CA ILE A 853 22.14 -27.55 -23.70
C ILE A 853 21.06 -27.86 -22.66
N ALA A 854 21.04 -29.07 -22.11
CA ALA A 854 20.07 -29.49 -21.10
C ALA A 854 20.21 -28.70 -19.79
N ALA A 855 21.43 -28.36 -19.36
CA ALA A 855 21.67 -27.51 -18.20
C ALA A 855 21.16 -26.09 -18.43
N ARG A 856 21.43 -25.51 -19.61
CA ARG A 856 20.91 -24.18 -19.99
C ARG A 856 19.40 -24.15 -20.11
N TYR A 857 18.79 -25.17 -20.70
CA TYR A 857 17.34 -25.31 -20.76
C TYR A 857 16.70 -25.44 -19.37
N ARG A 858 17.29 -26.22 -18.45
CA ARG A 858 16.82 -26.32 -17.06
C ARG A 858 16.89 -24.98 -16.33
N SER A 859 17.98 -24.23 -16.51
CA SER A 859 18.10 -22.87 -15.95
C SER A 859 17.02 -21.93 -16.50
N LEU A 860 16.73 -21.99 -17.80
CA LEU A 860 15.65 -21.22 -18.42
C LEU A 860 14.27 -21.62 -17.88
N CYS A 861 14.03 -22.92 -17.66
CA CYS A 861 12.81 -23.42 -17.04
C CYS A 861 12.65 -22.93 -15.58
N GLY A 862 13.76 -22.83 -14.83
CA GLY A 862 13.78 -22.27 -13.48
C GLY A 862 13.32 -20.81 -13.40
N ASN A 863 13.44 -20.06 -14.50
CA ASN A 863 13.00 -18.66 -14.58
C ASN A 863 11.49 -18.51 -14.86
N ILE A 864 10.81 -19.57 -15.34
CA ILE A 864 9.40 -19.52 -15.76
C ILE A 864 8.47 -18.99 -14.65
N PRO A 865 8.53 -19.46 -13.39
CA PRO A 865 7.64 -18.98 -12.34
C PRO A 865 7.72 -17.47 -12.13
N ARG A 866 8.95 -16.91 -12.14
CA ARG A 866 9.16 -15.47 -11.99
C ARG A 866 8.63 -14.68 -13.18
N VAL A 867 8.81 -15.19 -14.40
CA VAL A 867 8.24 -14.57 -15.60
C VAL A 867 6.71 -14.62 -15.58
N GLN A 868 6.11 -15.72 -15.13
CA GLN A 868 4.65 -15.84 -14.97
C GLN A 868 4.09 -14.84 -13.96
N GLU A 869 4.82 -14.58 -12.87
CA GLU A 869 4.45 -13.55 -11.88
C GLU A 869 4.42 -12.14 -12.52
N ILE A 870 5.47 -11.78 -13.26
CA ILE A 870 5.54 -10.49 -13.98
C ILE A 870 4.42 -10.41 -15.03
N LEU A 871 4.18 -11.50 -15.76
CA LEU A 871 3.14 -11.60 -16.77
C LEU A 871 1.74 -11.32 -16.19
N ALA A 872 1.44 -11.89 -15.01
CA ALA A 872 0.19 -11.63 -14.30
C ALA A 872 0.02 -10.15 -13.91
N ARG A 873 1.11 -9.46 -13.53
CA ARG A 873 1.09 -8.00 -13.27
C ARG A 873 0.80 -7.21 -14.56
N LEU A 874 1.51 -7.52 -15.64
CA LEU A 874 1.31 -6.86 -16.94
C LEU A 874 -0.10 -7.08 -17.50
N GLU A 875 -0.68 -8.26 -17.28
CA GLU A 875 -2.05 -8.59 -17.67
C GLU A 875 -3.09 -7.76 -16.94
N ARG A 876 -3.00 -7.68 -15.61
CA ARG A 876 -3.90 -6.84 -14.81
C ARG A 876 -3.90 -5.40 -15.30
N LEU A 877 -2.73 -4.84 -15.58
CA LEU A 877 -2.61 -3.47 -16.13
C LEU A 877 -3.17 -3.33 -17.54
N ALA A 878 -2.98 -4.33 -18.40
CA ALA A 878 -3.47 -4.31 -19.78
C ALA A 878 -4.99 -4.42 -19.84
N GLU A 879 -5.56 -5.11 -18.87
CA GLU A 879 -6.98 -5.36 -18.74
C GLU A 879 -7.72 -4.34 -17.88
N ALA A 880 -7.03 -3.56 -17.05
CA ALA A 880 -7.59 -2.57 -16.13
C ALA A 880 -8.65 -1.66 -16.79
N ASP A 881 -9.71 -1.36 -16.04
CA ASP A 881 -10.70 -0.32 -16.37
C ASP A 881 -10.18 1.09 -15.99
N LEU A 882 -8.88 1.19 -15.69
CA LEU A 882 -8.17 2.40 -15.25
C LEU A 882 -7.26 2.97 -16.34
N ALA A 883 -7.22 4.29 -16.40
CA ALA A 883 -6.30 5.09 -17.17
C ALA A 883 -5.30 5.77 -16.24
N TRP A 884 -4.12 6.10 -16.75
CA TRP A 884 -3.07 6.74 -15.96
C TRP A 884 -2.86 8.17 -16.43
N ASP A 885 -2.97 9.12 -15.53
CA ASP A 885 -2.82 10.54 -15.84
C ASP A 885 -1.74 11.17 -14.97
N GLU A 886 -0.94 12.03 -15.57
CA GLU A 886 0.28 12.55 -14.94
C GLU A 886 -0.03 13.76 -14.08
N ILE A 887 0.53 13.86 -12.88
CA ILE A 887 0.46 15.04 -12.04
C ILE A 887 1.43 16.09 -12.57
N VAL A 888 0.91 17.28 -12.89
CA VAL A 888 1.67 18.39 -13.48
C VAL A 888 1.68 19.65 -12.63
N VAL A 889 0.84 19.74 -11.60
CA VAL A 889 0.88 20.81 -10.60
C VAL A 889 0.58 20.23 -9.22
N ILE A 890 1.33 20.70 -8.23
CA ILE A 890 1.12 20.48 -6.81
C ILE A 890 1.26 21.85 -6.14
N GLU A 891 0.18 22.35 -5.55
CA GLU A 891 0.11 23.69 -4.95
C GLU A 891 -0.40 23.57 -3.50
N PRO A 892 0.44 23.76 -2.48
CA PRO A 892 -0.04 23.96 -1.11
C PRO A 892 -0.71 25.34 -0.98
N PHE A 893 -1.79 25.44 -0.21
CA PHE A 893 -2.52 26.69 0.04
C PHE A 893 -3.12 26.74 1.45
N GLN A 894 -3.33 27.95 1.96
CA GLN A 894 -3.91 28.16 3.29
C GLN A 894 -5.44 28.12 3.24
N ASN A 895 -6.05 27.41 4.18
CA ASN A 895 -7.49 27.33 4.35
C ASN A 895 -8.01 28.59 5.04
N GLU A 896 -8.73 29.43 4.29
CA GLU A 896 -9.32 30.67 4.80
C GLU A 896 -10.84 30.56 5.03
N ARG A 897 -11.49 29.47 4.60
CA ARG A 897 -12.95 29.44 4.39
C ARG A 897 -13.65 28.18 4.86
N GLU A 898 -13.03 27.02 4.73
CA GLU A 898 -13.67 25.75 5.03
C GLU A 898 -13.56 25.49 6.53
N ARG A 899 -14.70 25.32 7.20
CA ARG A 899 -14.74 24.93 8.61
C ARG A 899 -14.43 23.45 8.79
N TYR A 900 -14.96 22.63 7.89
CA TYR A 900 -14.85 21.18 7.97
C TYR A 900 -14.22 20.60 6.70
N VAL A 901 -13.52 19.48 6.88
CA VAL A 901 -13.17 18.51 5.83
C VAL A 901 -14.00 17.25 6.05
N TYR A 902 -14.26 16.52 4.96
CA TYR A 902 -15.23 15.43 4.93
C TYR A 902 -14.56 14.14 4.48
N ASP A 903 -15.00 13.02 5.02
CA ASP A 903 -14.47 11.70 4.71
C ASP A 903 -15.59 10.70 4.42
N LEU A 904 -15.33 9.80 3.48
CA LEU A 904 -16.16 8.63 3.21
C LEU A 904 -15.30 7.40 3.40
N THR A 905 -15.64 6.58 4.39
CA THR A 905 -15.09 5.23 4.46
C THR A 905 -15.89 4.34 3.53
N VAL A 906 -15.18 3.73 2.60
CA VAL A 906 -15.74 2.93 1.51
C VAL A 906 -15.17 1.54 1.63
N ASP A 907 -15.97 0.55 1.26
CA ASP A 907 -15.59 -0.84 1.20
C ASP A 907 -14.19 -1.03 0.61
N ASN A 908 -13.96 -0.80 -0.68
CA ASN A 908 -12.63 -0.99 -1.28
C ASN A 908 -11.56 0.05 -0.89
N GLU A 909 -11.81 0.85 0.16
CA GLU A 909 -10.95 1.93 0.65
C GLU A 909 -10.64 3.02 -0.39
N VAL A 910 -11.25 2.93 -1.58
CA VAL A 910 -11.01 3.79 -2.73
C VAL A 910 -12.32 4.32 -3.28
N PHE A 911 -12.35 5.59 -3.70
CA PHE A 911 -13.50 6.14 -4.41
C PHE A 911 -13.12 7.29 -5.35
N LEU A 912 -13.99 7.54 -6.33
CA LEU A 912 -13.85 8.59 -7.33
C LEU A 912 -14.34 9.95 -6.78
N ALA A 913 -13.44 10.91 -6.69
CA ALA A 913 -13.73 12.26 -6.21
C ALA A 913 -12.98 13.33 -7.03
N GLY A 914 -13.32 14.59 -6.82
CA GLY A 914 -12.57 15.71 -7.38
C GLY A 914 -13.05 16.20 -8.73
N TYR A 915 -12.62 17.40 -9.12
CA TYR A 915 -12.94 18.03 -10.40
C TYR A 915 -12.50 17.19 -11.61
N GLY A 916 -13.47 16.64 -12.34
CA GLY A 916 -13.25 15.71 -13.45
C GLY A 916 -12.90 14.26 -13.05
N GLY A 917 -12.91 13.95 -11.75
CA GLY A 917 -12.88 12.61 -11.14
C GLY A 917 -11.54 11.90 -11.11
N MET A 918 -11.01 11.59 -9.92
CA MET A 918 -9.77 10.89 -9.60
C MET A 918 -9.95 9.98 -8.36
N PHE A 919 -9.18 8.91 -8.21
CA PHE A 919 -9.30 7.95 -7.08
C PHE A 919 -8.38 8.26 -5.86
N VAL A 920 -8.83 7.92 -4.63
CA VAL A 920 -8.19 8.20 -3.28
C VAL A 920 -8.16 6.97 -2.31
N HIS A 921 -7.49 6.91 -1.11
CA HIS A 921 -7.24 5.65 -0.26
C HIS A 921 -7.26 5.72 1.33
N ASN A 922 -7.48 4.59 2.11
CA ASN A 922 -7.54 4.44 3.62
C ASN A 922 -6.56 3.38 4.34
N SER A 923 -6.58 3.05 5.68
CA SER A 923 -5.42 2.60 6.58
C SER A 923 -5.06 1.07 6.77
N TYR A 924 -3.77 0.69 7.09
CA TYR A 924 -3.16 -0.66 6.80
C TYR A 924 -2.25 -1.42 7.84
N MET A 925 -1.54 -0.79 8.80
CA MET A 925 -0.37 -1.42 9.49
C MET A 925 -0.67 -2.42 10.64
N SER A 926 -1.53 -2.08 11.61
CA SER A 926 -1.71 -2.87 12.85
C SER A 926 -2.30 -4.25 12.59
N LYS A 927 -3.14 -4.36 11.55
CA LYS A 927 -3.78 -5.63 11.14
C LYS A 927 -2.75 -6.64 10.62
N LEU A 928 -1.63 -6.18 10.03
CA LEU A 928 -0.52 -7.04 9.58
C LEU A 928 0.25 -7.70 10.74
N GLU A 929 0.52 -6.94 11.80
CA GLU A 929 1.27 -7.45 12.96
C GLU A 929 0.51 -8.59 13.63
N ILE A 930 -0.80 -8.42 13.82
CA ILE A 930 -1.69 -9.43 14.42
C ILE A 930 -1.66 -10.70 13.59
N LEU A 931 -1.93 -10.60 12.29
CA LEU A 931 -1.99 -11.76 11.41
C LEU A 931 -0.68 -12.56 11.42
N ARG A 932 0.46 -11.87 11.29
CA ARG A 932 1.78 -12.52 11.30
C ARG A 932 2.08 -13.14 12.66
N SER A 933 1.71 -12.51 13.76
CA SER A 933 1.92 -13.07 15.10
C SER A 933 1.12 -14.36 15.33
N LEU A 934 -0.12 -14.41 14.84
CA LEU A 934 -0.96 -15.62 14.87
C LEU A 934 -0.34 -16.76 14.06
N MET A 935 0.22 -16.47 12.89
CA MET A 935 0.92 -17.48 12.04
C MET A 935 2.12 -18.11 12.75
N PHE A 936 2.76 -17.39 13.68
CA PHE A 936 3.88 -17.87 14.47
C PHE A 936 3.46 -18.47 15.83
N GLY A 937 2.16 -18.75 16.02
CA GLY A 937 1.62 -19.45 17.19
C GLY A 937 1.57 -18.59 18.45
N THR A 938 1.51 -17.26 18.31
CA THR A 938 1.29 -16.33 19.42
C THR A 938 -0.20 -16.04 19.53
N ASP A 939 -0.77 -16.13 20.74
CA ASP A 939 -2.16 -15.74 20.92
C ASP A 939 -2.29 -14.22 20.95
N VAL A 940 -3.33 -13.67 20.33
CA VAL A 940 -3.55 -12.22 20.31
C VAL A 940 -4.88 -11.88 20.97
N LEU A 941 -4.86 -10.91 21.88
CA LEU A 941 -6.01 -10.34 22.58
C LEU A 941 -6.07 -8.86 22.19
N VAL A 942 -7.17 -8.40 21.61
CA VAL A 942 -7.34 -7.00 21.17
C VAL A 942 -8.42 -6.33 22.00
N ILE A 943 -8.15 -5.12 22.48
CA ILE A 943 -9.17 -4.19 22.98
C ILE A 943 -9.36 -3.13 21.88
N ASP A 944 -10.57 -3.09 21.33
CA ASP A 944 -10.91 -2.35 20.11
C ASP A 944 -12.05 -1.35 20.37
N PRO A 945 -11.74 -0.07 20.63
CA PRO A 945 -12.75 0.96 20.82
C PRO A 945 -13.59 1.30 19.58
N GLU A 946 -13.14 0.94 18.38
CA GLU A 946 -13.69 1.47 17.11
C GLU A 946 -14.24 0.39 16.15
N ARG A 947 -14.12 -0.90 16.51
CA ARG A 947 -14.55 -2.08 15.71
C ARG A 947 -13.76 -2.24 14.41
N GLU A 948 -12.45 -2.04 14.47
CA GLU A 948 -11.52 -2.20 13.34
C GLU A 948 -11.07 -3.65 13.11
N TYR A 949 -11.20 -4.55 14.10
CA TYR A 949 -10.61 -5.90 14.06
C TYR A 949 -11.61 -7.07 13.97
N GLU A 950 -12.92 -6.80 13.86
CA GLU A 950 -13.96 -7.84 13.80
C GLU A 950 -13.73 -8.82 12.65
N TYR A 951 -13.51 -8.31 11.43
CA TYR A 951 -13.32 -9.17 10.27
C TYR A 951 -12.03 -10.00 10.35
N LEU A 952 -10.94 -9.39 10.82
CA LEU A 952 -9.69 -10.11 11.05
C LEU A 952 -9.93 -11.28 12.01
N ALA A 953 -10.78 -11.10 13.03
CA ALA A 953 -11.15 -12.15 13.97
C ALA A 953 -11.90 -13.28 13.28
N GLU A 954 -12.91 -12.98 12.48
CA GLU A 954 -13.63 -13.99 11.71
C GLU A 954 -12.73 -14.73 10.70
N ALA A 955 -11.82 -14.01 10.05
CA ALA A 955 -10.95 -14.55 9.02
C ALA A 955 -9.87 -15.47 9.61
N ALA A 956 -9.30 -15.13 10.77
CA ALA A 956 -8.29 -15.92 11.46
C ALA A 956 -8.86 -17.00 12.39
N GLY A 957 -10.20 -17.14 12.46
CA GLY A 957 -10.86 -18.12 13.33
C GLY A 957 -10.85 -17.75 14.82
N GLY A 958 -10.76 -16.46 15.11
CA GLY A 958 -10.82 -15.89 16.45
C GLY A 958 -12.25 -15.73 17.00
N LYS A 959 -12.35 -15.27 18.24
CA LYS A 959 -13.61 -14.94 18.92
C LYS A 959 -13.75 -13.42 19.05
N TYR A 960 -14.95 -12.91 18.78
CA TYR A 960 -15.27 -11.49 18.91
C TYR A 960 -16.32 -11.32 20.01
N PHE A 961 -16.07 -10.41 20.95
CA PHE A 961 -16.96 -10.09 22.07
C PHE A 961 -17.27 -8.59 22.05
N ASN A 962 -18.52 -8.23 21.74
CA ASN A 962 -19.00 -6.87 21.94
C ASN A 962 -19.25 -6.63 23.43
N ILE A 963 -18.71 -5.57 24.02
CA ILE A 963 -18.99 -5.17 25.41
C ILE A 963 -19.73 -3.83 25.34
N SER A 964 -21.01 -3.85 25.72
CA SER A 964 -21.89 -2.68 25.67
C SER A 964 -23.02 -2.81 26.68
N LEU A 965 -23.82 -1.76 26.86
CA LEU A 965 -24.93 -1.74 27.82
C LEU A 965 -25.99 -2.83 27.55
N ASN A 966 -26.16 -3.23 26.29
CA ASN A 966 -27.18 -4.20 25.85
C ASN A 966 -26.55 -5.49 25.27
N SER A 967 -25.24 -5.67 25.41
CA SER A 967 -24.56 -6.85 24.87
C SER A 967 -24.99 -8.10 25.64
N PRO A 968 -25.08 -9.28 24.99
CA PRO A 968 -25.19 -10.55 25.70
C PRO A 968 -23.87 -10.94 26.40
N HIS A 969 -22.76 -10.27 26.13
CA HIS A 969 -21.46 -10.59 26.72
C HIS A 969 -21.18 -9.71 27.93
N HIS A 970 -20.90 -10.35 29.06
CA HIS A 970 -20.71 -9.68 30.33
C HIS A 970 -19.43 -10.17 31.02
N ILE A 971 -18.81 -9.26 31.76
CA ILE A 971 -17.70 -9.55 32.67
C ILE A 971 -18.10 -9.03 34.04
N ASN A 972 -18.23 -9.94 34.99
CA ASN A 972 -18.44 -9.61 36.39
C ASN A 972 -17.11 -9.19 37.03
N PRO A 973 -16.97 -7.94 37.50
CA PRO A 973 -15.73 -7.50 38.15
C PRO A 973 -15.50 -8.16 39.52
N PHE A 974 -16.53 -8.72 40.15
CA PHE A 974 -16.43 -9.44 41.42
C PHE A 974 -15.97 -10.90 41.25
N GLU A 975 -15.75 -11.36 40.02
CA GLU A 975 -15.29 -12.71 39.76
C GLU A 975 -13.85 -12.92 40.27
N LEU A 976 -13.66 -13.96 41.08
CA LEU A 976 -12.35 -14.32 41.62
C LEU A 976 -11.69 -15.42 40.78
N ALA A 977 -10.39 -15.28 40.54
CA ALA A 977 -9.60 -16.34 39.92
C ALA A 977 -9.27 -17.44 40.93
N ALA A 978 -9.19 -18.69 40.47
CA ALA A 978 -8.66 -19.77 41.30
C ALA A 978 -7.18 -19.49 41.68
N PRO A 979 -6.79 -19.64 42.95
CA PRO A 979 -5.42 -19.43 43.40
C PRO A 979 -4.45 -20.43 42.73
N ARG A 980 -3.22 -20.00 42.45
CA ARG A 980 -2.16 -20.86 41.92
C ARG A 980 -1.47 -21.63 43.05
N GLU A 981 -0.65 -22.62 42.70
CA GLU A 981 0.13 -23.39 43.69
C GLU A 981 1.04 -22.50 44.57
N ASP A 982 1.41 -21.32 44.09
CA ASP A 982 2.28 -20.33 44.75
C ASP A 982 1.54 -19.10 45.32
N GLU A 983 0.22 -19.02 45.24
CA GLU A 983 -0.59 -17.86 45.66
C GLU A 983 -1.65 -18.30 46.69
N SER A 984 -1.82 -17.58 47.81
CA SER A 984 -2.87 -17.91 48.77
C SER A 984 -4.23 -17.37 48.33
N ALA A 985 -5.33 -18.04 48.71
CA ALA A 985 -6.68 -17.54 48.44
C ALA A 985 -6.93 -16.15 49.09
N ASP A 986 -6.33 -15.89 50.24
CA ASP A 986 -6.32 -14.59 50.93
C ASP A 986 -5.68 -13.49 50.06
N ASP A 987 -4.54 -13.76 49.43
CA ASP A 987 -3.85 -12.79 48.56
C ASP A 987 -4.66 -12.46 47.31
N VAL A 988 -5.30 -13.46 46.70
CA VAL A 988 -6.19 -13.27 45.54
C VAL A 988 -7.39 -12.40 45.91
N LEU A 989 -8.02 -12.68 47.06
CA LEU A 989 -9.17 -11.91 47.55
C LEU A 989 -8.78 -10.46 47.83
N ARG A 990 -7.70 -10.23 48.58
CA ARG A 990 -7.20 -8.86 48.86
C ARG A 990 -6.84 -8.11 47.60
N SER A 991 -6.14 -8.76 46.65
CA SER A 991 -5.81 -8.10 45.38
C SER A 991 -7.07 -7.73 44.60
N ASN A 992 -8.12 -8.56 44.63
CA ASN A 992 -9.36 -8.24 43.92
C ASN A 992 -10.15 -7.12 44.60
N ILE A 993 -10.15 -7.05 45.94
CA ILE A 993 -10.73 -5.93 46.69
C ILE A 993 -10.09 -4.61 46.26
N VAL A 994 -8.75 -4.55 46.22
CA VAL A 994 -8.02 -3.34 45.77
C VAL A 994 -8.38 -2.97 44.32
N ASN A 995 -8.51 -3.95 43.42
CA ASN A 995 -8.93 -3.71 42.04
C ASN A 995 -10.36 -3.14 41.97
N LEU A 996 -11.27 -3.66 42.80
CA LEU A 996 -12.65 -3.20 42.86
C LEU A 996 -12.74 -1.77 43.42
N VAL A 997 -11.96 -1.43 44.45
CA VAL A 997 -11.85 -0.04 44.93
C VAL A 997 -11.40 0.89 43.79
N GLY A 998 -10.37 0.50 43.03
CA GLY A 998 -9.91 1.24 41.84
C GLY A 998 -11.00 1.39 40.78
N LEU A 999 -11.74 0.32 40.49
CA LEU A 999 -12.88 0.36 39.58
C LEU A 999 -13.97 1.33 40.07
N PHE A 1000 -14.29 1.34 41.36
CA PHE A 1000 -15.29 2.25 41.93
C PHE A 1000 -14.83 3.70 41.93
N ARG A 1001 -13.54 4.00 42.07
CA ARG A 1001 -13.01 5.35 41.84
C ARG A 1001 -13.28 5.81 40.41
N ILE A 1002 -13.10 4.93 39.42
CA ILE A 1002 -13.38 5.23 38.01
C ILE A 1002 -14.89 5.44 37.79
N LEU A 1003 -15.72 4.47 38.19
CA LEU A 1003 -17.17 4.51 37.96
C LEU A 1003 -17.83 5.71 38.65
N LEU A 1004 -17.39 6.04 39.85
CA LEU A 1004 -18.05 7.06 40.66
C LEU A 1004 -17.45 8.47 40.47
N GLY A 1005 -16.44 8.62 39.61
CA GLY A 1005 -15.81 9.91 39.31
C GLY A 1005 -14.94 10.45 40.45
N GLY A 1006 -14.30 9.55 41.19
CA GLY A 1006 -13.49 9.83 42.38
C GLY A 1006 -14.20 9.50 43.70
N LEU A 1007 -13.38 9.20 44.70
CA LEU A 1007 -13.75 8.92 46.09
C LEU A 1007 -12.94 9.82 47.03
N THR A 1008 -13.58 10.35 48.06
CA THR A 1008 -12.89 10.92 49.22
C THR A 1008 -12.23 9.81 50.07
N PRO A 1009 -11.23 10.11 50.92
CA PRO A 1009 -10.62 9.09 51.78
C PRO A 1009 -11.62 8.35 52.69
N GLU A 1010 -12.68 9.04 53.10
CA GLU A 1010 -13.78 8.49 53.90
C GLU A 1010 -14.64 7.53 53.06
N GLU A 1011 -15.06 7.95 51.85
CA GLU A 1011 -15.79 7.10 50.91
C GLU A 1011 -14.96 5.88 50.46
N ASP A 1012 -13.64 6.04 50.32
CA ASP A 1012 -12.72 4.95 49.96
C ASP A 1012 -12.73 3.84 51.02
N GLY A 1013 -12.64 4.22 52.29
CA GLY A 1013 -12.73 3.28 53.42
C GLY A 1013 -14.11 2.62 53.54
N ILE A 1014 -15.19 3.35 53.23
CA ILE A 1014 -16.56 2.79 53.18
C ILE A 1014 -16.68 1.76 52.05
N VAL A 1015 -16.16 2.06 50.87
CA VAL A 1015 -16.20 1.14 49.71
C VAL A 1015 -15.38 -0.12 49.98
N ASP A 1016 -14.18 -0.01 50.53
CA ASP A 1016 -13.32 -1.17 50.88
C ASP A 1016 -14.01 -2.11 51.89
N LEU A 1017 -14.59 -1.54 52.96
CA LEU A 1017 -15.39 -2.29 53.93
C LEU A 1017 -16.60 -2.95 53.27
N ALA A 1018 -17.35 -2.21 52.45
CA ALA A 1018 -18.53 -2.72 51.74
C ALA A 1018 -18.19 -3.89 50.80
N ILE A 1019 -17.07 -3.83 50.08
CA ILE A 1019 -16.64 -4.93 49.20
C ILE A 1019 -16.33 -6.18 50.04
N THR A 1020 -15.63 -6.01 51.15
CA THR A 1020 -15.27 -7.10 52.07
C THR A 1020 -16.50 -7.80 52.62
N GLU A 1021 -17.46 -7.03 53.13
CA GLU A 1021 -18.74 -7.54 53.64
C GLU A 1021 -19.60 -8.19 52.52
N THR A 1022 -19.49 -7.70 51.28
CA THR A 1022 -20.18 -8.28 50.11
C THR A 1022 -19.67 -9.68 49.78
N TYR A 1023 -18.37 -9.92 49.85
CA TYR A 1023 -17.81 -11.27 49.70
C TYR A 1023 -18.21 -12.18 50.88
N ALA A 1024 -18.16 -11.66 52.11
CA ALA A 1024 -18.58 -12.41 53.30
C ALA A 1024 -20.06 -12.85 53.23
N LEU A 1025 -20.94 -12.02 52.66
CA LEU A 1025 -22.36 -12.34 52.45
C LEU A 1025 -22.58 -13.54 51.50
N LYS A 1026 -21.63 -13.85 50.62
CA LYS A 1026 -21.65 -15.01 49.71
C LYS A 1026 -20.82 -16.19 50.23
N ASP A 1027 -20.47 -16.20 51.53
CA ASP A 1027 -19.61 -17.20 52.16
C ASP A 1027 -18.20 -17.29 51.51
N ILE A 1028 -17.71 -16.20 50.90
CA ILE A 1028 -16.37 -16.14 50.31
C ILE A 1028 -15.40 -15.61 51.37
N THR A 1029 -14.66 -16.53 51.98
CA THR A 1029 -13.62 -16.26 52.99
C THR A 1029 -12.21 -16.58 52.48
N PRO A 1030 -11.14 -16.15 53.18
CA PRO A 1030 -9.76 -16.45 52.81
C PRO A 1030 -9.41 -17.95 52.68
N GLU A 1031 -10.23 -18.85 53.23
CA GLU A 1031 -10.06 -20.30 53.17
C GLU A 1031 -10.96 -20.99 52.11
N SER A 1032 -11.76 -20.22 51.37
CA SER A 1032 -12.78 -20.74 50.46
C SER A 1032 -12.22 -21.20 49.12
N ASP A 1033 -12.83 -22.24 48.54
CA ASP A 1033 -12.54 -22.69 47.16
C ASP A 1033 -13.41 -21.90 46.17
N PHE A 1034 -12.83 -20.86 45.57
CA PHE A 1034 -13.52 -19.95 44.65
C PHE A 1034 -14.08 -20.64 43.39
N SER A 1035 -13.65 -21.88 43.06
CA SER A 1035 -14.14 -22.60 41.88
C SER A 1035 -15.57 -23.14 42.00
N LYS A 1036 -16.16 -23.13 43.20
CA LYS A 1036 -17.45 -23.75 43.52
C LYS A 1036 -18.49 -22.79 44.08
N ILE A 1037 -18.16 -21.50 44.18
CA ILE A 1037 -18.98 -20.49 44.82
C ILE A 1037 -19.31 -19.40 43.81
N ASP A 1038 -20.59 -19.03 43.73
CA ASP A 1038 -21.04 -17.95 42.85
C ASP A 1038 -20.50 -16.61 43.35
N SER A 1039 -19.86 -15.85 42.46
CA SER A 1039 -19.33 -14.52 42.79
C SER A 1039 -20.46 -13.51 43.02
N PRO A 1040 -20.28 -12.51 43.91
CA PRO A 1040 -21.27 -11.46 44.12
C PRO A 1040 -21.57 -10.68 42.84
N LEU A 1041 -22.74 -10.04 42.79
CA LEU A 1041 -23.09 -9.07 41.76
C LEU A 1041 -23.05 -7.65 42.33
N LEU A 1042 -23.07 -6.65 41.44
CA LEU A 1042 -23.10 -5.24 41.86
C LEU A 1042 -24.32 -4.89 42.72
N SER A 1043 -25.44 -5.58 42.49
CA SER A 1043 -26.65 -5.45 43.31
C SER A 1043 -26.49 -6.00 44.73
N ASP A 1044 -25.65 -7.02 44.95
CA ASP A 1044 -25.30 -7.48 46.29
C ASP A 1044 -24.46 -6.40 47.01
N PHE A 1045 -23.52 -5.78 46.29
CA PHE A 1045 -22.71 -4.67 46.82
C PHE A 1045 -23.54 -3.44 47.18
N GLU A 1046 -24.51 -3.05 46.34
CA GLU A 1046 -25.44 -1.94 46.64
C GLU A 1046 -26.24 -2.21 47.92
N LEU A 1047 -26.69 -3.46 48.14
CA LEU A 1047 -27.44 -3.85 49.33
C LEU A 1047 -26.60 -3.70 50.60
N VAL A 1048 -25.34 -4.14 50.57
CA VAL A 1048 -24.40 -4.02 51.69
C VAL A 1048 -24.06 -2.57 51.96
N LEU A 1049 -23.76 -1.80 50.91
CA LEU A 1049 -23.41 -0.40 51.00
C LEU A 1049 -24.54 0.46 51.59
N ALA A 1050 -25.80 0.12 51.32
CA ALA A 1050 -26.97 0.78 51.91
C ALA A 1050 -27.13 0.53 53.43
N GLY A 1051 -26.45 -0.49 53.97
CA GLY A 1051 -26.44 -0.79 55.40
C GLY A 1051 -25.32 -0.11 56.20
N ILE A 1052 -24.38 0.56 55.53
CA ILE A 1052 -23.22 1.20 56.17
C ILE A 1052 -23.49 2.70 56.39
N GLU A 1053 -23.21 3.17 57.62
CA GLU A 1053 -23.36 4.58 57.99
C GLU A 1053 -22.45 5.47 57.13
N GLY A 1054 -23.02 6.49 56.47
CA GLY A 1054 -22.32 7.39 55.54
C GLY A 1054 -22.28 6.92 54.07
N GLY A 1055 -22.86 5.76 53.75
CA GLY A 1055 -22.90 5.21 52.40
C GLY A 1055 -23.98 5.78 51.47
N GLU A 1056 -24.89 6.65 51.95
CA GLU A 1056 -26.10 7.02 51.20
C GLU A 1056 -25.79 7.72 49.87
N SER A 1057 -24.79 8.60 49.84
CA SER A 1057 -24.32 9.29 48.64
C SER A 1057 -23.79 8.30 47.59
N LEU A 1058 -23.00 7.31 48.05
CA LEU A 1058 -22.42 6.30 47.19
C LEU A 1058 -23.50 5.39 46.57
N VAL A 1059 -24.49 4.97 47.37
CA VAL A 1059 -25.64 4.19 46.89
C VAL A 1059 -26.42 4.95 45.83
N GLN A 1060 -26.65 6.25 46.03
CA GLN A 1060 -27.36 7.07 45.05
C GLN A 1060 -26.62 7.10 43.70
N ARG A 1061 -25.30 7.29 43.70
CA ARG A 1061 -24.47 7.25 42.46
C ARG A 1061 -24.43 5.85 41.85
N LEU A 1062 -24.33 4.81 42.69
CA LEU A 1062 -24.22 3.42 42.27
C LEU A 1062 -25.52 2.89 41.63
N SER A 1063 -26.68 3.39 42.07
CA SER A 1063 -28.00 2.97 41.56
C SER A 1063 -28.11 3.06 40.02
N LYS A 1064 -27.34 3.95 39.39
CA LYS A 1064 -27.23 4.10 37.92
C LYS A 1064 -26.73 2.82 37.24
N TYR A 1065 -25.89 2.05 37.92
CA TYR A 1065 -25.23 0.83 37.45
C TYR A 1065 -25.91 -0.47 37.91
N THR A 1066 -26.89 -0.41 38.81
CA THR A 1066 -27.62 -1.60 39.28
C THR A 1066 -29.05 -1.65 38.78
N ARG A 1067 -29.76 -0.51 38.82
CA ARG A 1067 -31.19 -0.38 38.44
C ARG A 1067 -31.42 0.67 37.34
N GLY A 1068 -30.43 1.51 37.07
CA GLY A 1068 -30.49 2.58 36.09
C GLY A 1068 -30.12 2.16 34.66
N THR A 1069 -29.84 3.14 33.82
CA THR A 1069 -29.57 2.96 32.38
C THR A 1069 -28.30 2.17 32.09
N TRP A 1070 -27.39 2.01 33.07
CA TRP A 1070 -26.11 1.31 32.90
C TRP A 1070 -26.09 -0.07 33.56
N ALA A 1071 -27.24 -0.57 34.03
CA ALA A 1071 -27.35 -1.84 34.73
C ALA A 1071 -26.90 -3.07 33.92
N GLY A 1072 -27.14 -3.07 32.61
CA GLY A 1072 -26.79 -4.20 31.74
C GLY A 1072 -25.29 -4.38 31.50
N PHE A 1073 -24.46 -3.41 31.87
CA PHE A 1073 -23.01 -3.47 31.63
C PHE A 1073 -22.26 -4.37 32.63
N ILE A 1074 -22.53 -4.20 33.92
CA ILE A 1074 -21.66 -4.70 35.00
C ILE A 1074 -22.38 -5.57 36.04
N ASN A 1075 -23.72 -5.52 36.11
CA ASN A 1075 -24.52 -6.23 37.11
C ASN A 1075 -25.02 -7.60 36.59
N GLN A 1076 -24.13 -8.37 35.96
CA GLN A 1076 -24.41 -9.70 35.39
C GLN A 1076 -23.23 -10.65 35.62
N PRO A 1077 -23.45 -11.97 35.73
CA PRO A 1077 -22.37 -12.95 35.77
C PRO A 1077 -21.51 -12.93 34.50
N SER A 1078 -20.21 -13.23 34.63
CA SER A 1078 -19.32 -13.38 33.49
C SER A 1078 -19.74 -14.54 32.59
N ASN A 1079 -19.68 -14.35 31.27
CA ASN A 1079 -20.00 -15.40 30.30
C ASN A 1079 -19.07 -15.45 29.08
N ILE A 1080 -17.88 -14.86 29.22
CA ILE A 1080 -16.88 -14.77 28.15
C ILE A 1080 -15.81 -15.83 28.32
N ASP A 1081 -15.53 -16.58 27.25
CA ASP A 1081 -14.48 -17.60 27.22
C ASP A 1081 -13.33 -17.19 26.30
N ILE A 1082 -12.16 -16.96 26.90
CA ILE A 1082 -10.94 -16.54 26.21
C ILE A 1082 -10.00 -17.67 25.80
N ASN A 1083 -10.49 -18.91 25.72
CA ASN A 1083 -9.74 -20.04 25.17
C ASN A 1083 -9.76 -20.03 23.63
N SER A 1084 -9.09 -19.04 23.03
CA SER A 1084 -8.89 -18.94 21.57
C SER A 1084 -7.56 -18.25 21.28
N ASN A 1085 -6.94 -18.60 20.15
CA ASN A 1085 -5.67 -17.99 19.73
C ASN A 1085 -5.83 -16.54 19.28
N PHE A 1086 -7.05 -16.11 18.92
CA PHE A 1086 -7.33 -14.71 18.60
C PHE A 1086 -8.65 -14.26 19.21
N ILE A 1087 -8.62 -13.14 19.93
CA ILE A 1087 -9.77 -12.62 20.67
C ILE A 1087 -9.83 -11.11 20.51
N VAL A 1088 -11.01 -10.59 20.21
CA VAL A 1088 -11.25 -9.15 20.10
C VAL A 1088 -12.39 -8.75 21.04
N PHE A 1089 -12.12 -7.81 21.94
CA PHE A 1089 -13.10 -7.15 22.79
C PHE A 1089 -13.43 -5.79 22.20
N SER A 1090 -14.65 -5.61 21.68
CA SER A 1090 -15.06 -4.36 21.08
C SER A 1090 -15.83 -3.49 22.06
N LEU A 1091 -15.46 -2.21 22.12
CA LEU A 1091 -16.11 -1.19 22.97
C LEU A 1091 -16.85 -0.13 22.13
N ARG A 1092 -17.08 -0.38 20.84
CA ARG A 1092 -17.69 0.61 19.94
C ARG A 1092 -19.07 1.06 20.37
N ASP A 1093 -19.89 0.11 20.83
CA ASP A 1093 -21.26 0.37 21.28
C ASP A 1093 -21.31 0.82 22.76
N MET A 1094 -20.16 1.14 23.37
CA MET A 1094 -20.05 1.66 24.74
C MET A 1094 -20.02 3.19 24.75
N GLU A 1095 -20.72 3.80 25.71
CA GLU A 1095 -20.63 5.24 25.97
C GLU A 1095 -19.20 5.66 26.33
N ASP A 1096 -18.75 6.81 25.81
CA ASP A 1096 -17.37 7.30 25.98
C ASP A 1096 -16.94 7.45 27.45
N GLU A 1097 -17.88 7.85 28.32
CA GLU A 1097 -17.66 7.97 29.76
C GLU A 1097 -17.37 6.61 30.43
N LEU A 1098 -17.85 5.51 29.85
CA LEU A 1098 -17.71 4.16 30.38
C LEU A 1098 -16.52 3.41 29.76
N LYS A 1099 -15.98 3.87 28.63
CA LYS A 1099 -14.83 3.22 27.97
C LYS A 1099 -13.64 3.01 28.93
N PRO A 1100 -13.20 3.98 29.75
CA PRO A 1100 -12.11 3.76 30.71
C PRO A 1100 -12.41 2.65 31.72
N ALA A 1101 -13.65 2.56 32.22
CA ALA A 1101 -14.07 1.52 33.15
C ALA A 1101 -14.17 0.15 32.46
N ALA A 1102 -14.69 0.09 31.23
CA ALA A 1102 -14.77 -1.14 30.44
C ALA A 1102 -13.38 -1.68 30.09
N MET A 1103 -12.46 -0.83 29.66
CA MET A 1103 -11.06 -1.21 29.40
C MET A 1103 -10.40 -1.73 30.69
N TYR A 1104 -10.63 -1.07 31.83
CA TYR A 1104 -10.15 -1.53 33.14
C TYR A 1104 -10.64 -2.93 33.46
N ILE A 1105 -11.96 -3.17 33.39
CA ILE A 1105 -12.57 -4.49 33.65
C ILE A 1105 -12.00 -5.56 32.71
N ILE A 1106 -11.95 -5.28 31.40
CA ILE A 1106 -11.43 -6.24 30.41
C ILE A 1106 -9.97 -6.58 30.68
N MET A 1107 -9.13 -5.59 30.99
CA MET A 1107 -7.72 -5.86 31.27
C MET A 1107 -7.52 -6.66 32.55
N HIS A 1108 -8.29 -6.37 33.61
CA HIS A 1108 -8.24 -7.16 34.85
C HIS A 1108 -8.70 -8.59 34.61
N PHE A 1109 -9.77 -8.78 33.84
CA PHE A 1109 -10.25 -10.09 33.43
C PHE A 1109 -9.20 -10.87 32.64
N ILE A 1110 -8.58 -10.23 31.63
CA ILE A 1110 -7.50 -10.84 30.86
C ILE A 1110 -6.30 -11.15 31.75
N TRP A 1111 -5.90 -10.23 32.63
CA TRP A 1111 -4.80 -10.43 33.57
C TRP A 1111 -5.02 -11.65 34.48
N ASN A 1112 -6.24 -11.80 35.01
CA ASN A 1112 -6.61 -12.94 35.85
C ASN A 1112 -6.58 -14.26 35.07
N ALA A 1113 -6.95 -14.24 33.79
CA ALA A 1113 -6.97 -15.44 32.97
C ALA A 1113 -5.57 -15.85 32.46
N ILE A 1114 -4.73 -14.91 32.01
CA ILE A 1114 -3.38 -15.24 31.50
C ILE A 1114 -2.44 -15.73 32.60
N ARG A 1115 -2.71 -15.35 33.86
CA ARG A 1115 -2.03 -15.88 35.03
C ARG A 1115 -2.33 -17.37 35.26
N LYS A 1116 -3.11 -18.08 34.45
CA LYS A 1116 -3.32 -19.53 34.65
C LYS A 1116 -2.26 -20.34 33.91
N GLU A 1117 -2.01 -20.01 32.64
CA GLU A 1117 -1.16 -20.79 31.74
C GLU A 1117 -0.07 -19.91 31.11
N LEU A 1118 1.18 -20.38 31.16
CA LEU A 1118 2.32 -19.71 30.51
C LEU A 1118 2.33 -20.02 29.01
N LYS A 1119 1.91 -19.06 28.19
CA LYS A 1119 1.91 -19.13 26.73
C LYS A 1119 2.27 -17.76 26.15
N LYS A 1120 2.86 -17.72 24.96
CA LYS A 1120 3.16 -16.47 24.25
C LYS A 1120 1.87 -15.78 23.85
N ARG A 1121 1.63 -14.57 24.39
CA ARG A 1121 0.46 -13.76 24.09
C ARG A 1121 0.84 -12.31 23.79
N ILE A 1122 0.11 -11.68 22.88
CA ILE A 1122 0.12 -10.24 22.65
C ILE A 1122 -1.22 -9.68 23.09
N MET A 1123 -1.20 -8.68 23.97
CA MET A 1123 -2.38 -7.86 24.26
C MET A 1123 -2.23 -6.54 23.53
N LEU A 1124 -3.04 -6.33 22.50
CA LEU A 1124 -3.09 -5.10 21.73
C LEU A 1124 -4.21 -4.21 22.26
N ILE A 1125 -3.87 -2.96 22.55
CA ILE A 1125 -4.82 -1.94 22.97
C ILE A 1125 -4.77 -0.84 21.93
N ASP A 1126 -5.84 -0.74 21.14
CA ASP A 1126 -6.01 0.37 20.21
C ASP A 1126 -6.56 1.60 20.94
N GLU A 1127 -6.18 2.78 20.47
CA GLU A 1127 -6.50 4.08 21.10
C GLU A 1127 -6.22 4.09 22.62
N ALA A 1128 -5.00 3.73 23.02
CA ALA A 1128 -4.61 3.60 24.42
C ALA A 1128 -4.68 4.91 25.23
N TRP A 1129 -4.88 6.07 24.60
CA TRP A 1129 -5.09 7.35 25.29
C TRP A 1129 -6.37 7.38 26.13
N TRP A 1130 -7.41 6.59 25.79
CA TRP A 1130 -8.62 6.46 26.61
C TRP A 1130 -8.31 6.07 28.05
N MET A 1131 -7.27 5.27 28.22
CA MET A 1131 -6.82 4.78 29.51
C MET A 1131 -6.03 5.80 30.32
N MET A 1132 -5.48 6.82 29.65
CA MET A 1132 -4.72 7.89 30.30
C MET A 1132 -5.63 8.90 31.01
N LYS A 1133 -6.95 8.83 30.80
CA LYS A 1133 -7.95 9.68 31.47
C LYS A 1133 -8.12 9.38 32.96
N SER A 1134 -7.73 8.19 33.42
CA SER A 1134 -7.79 7.80 34.84
C SER A 1134 -6.43 7.31 35.32
N GLU A 1135 -6.03 7.77 36.50
CA GLU A 1135 -4.78 7.32 37.13
C GLU A 1135 -4.81 5.83 37.45
N ASP A 1136 -5.94 5.28 37.89
CA ASP A 1136 -6.07 3.85 38.22
C ASP A 1136 -5.88 2.98 36.98
N THR A 1137 -6.51 3.34 35.86
CA THR A 1137 -6.38 2.62 34.58
C THR A 1137 -4.96 2.74 34.00
N ALA A 1138 -4.37 3.93 34.04
CA ALA A 1138 -3.02 4.16 33.54
C ALA A 1138 -1.95 3.46 34.40
N SER A 1139 -2.10 3.48 35.73
CA SER A 1139 -1.22 2.78 36.67
C SER A 1139 -1.29 1.27 36.49
N PHE A 1140 -2.49 0.72 36.26
CA PHE A 1140 -2.65 -0.71 35.98
C PHE A 1140 -1.99 -1.12 34.67
N LEU A 1141 -2.16 -0.32 33.60
CA LEU A 1141 -1.47 -0.55 32.31
C LEU A 1141 0.05 -0.56 32.46
N LEU A 1142 0.61 0.40 33.21
CA LEU A 1142 2.03 0.41 33.54
C LEU A 1142 2.46 -0.83 34.34
N GLY A 1143 1.63 -1.25 35.29
CA GLY A 1143 1.82 -2.49 36.03
C GLY A 1143 1.90 -3.72 35.12
N LEU A 1144 1.00 -3.81 34.12
CA LEU A 1144 1.03 -4.85 33.09
C LEU A 1144 2.28 -4.75 32.23
N ALA A 1145 2.67 -3.57 31.77
CA ALA A 1145 3.89 -3.36 30.99
C ALA A 1145 5.14 -3.86 31.75
N LYS A 1146 5.22 -3.62 33.05
CA LYS A 1146 6.36 -4.04 33.89
C LYS A 1146 6.36 -5.53 34.24
N ARG A 1147 5.18 -6.14 34.46
CA ARG A 1147 5.05 -7.51 35.00
C ARG A 1147 4.69 -8.56 33.95
N GLY A 1148 4.02 -8.17 32.86
CA GLY A 1148 3.46 -9.07 31.85
C GLY A 1148 4.47 -10.04 31.24
N ARG A 1149 5.72 -9.60 31.05
CA ARG A 1149 6.81 -10.45 30.53
C ARG A 1149 7.03 -11.74 31.33
N LYS A 1150 6.77 -11.73 32.64
CA LYS A 1150 6.89 -12.93 33.51
C LYS A 1150 5.92 -14.03 33.11
N TYR A 1151 4.85 -13.67 32.39
CA TYR A 1151 3.80 -14.56 31.94
C TYR A 1151 3.76 -14.70 30.41
N PHE A 1152 4.86 -14.38 29.72
CA PHE A 1152 4.94 -14.36 28.25
C PHE A 1152 3.88 -13.45 27.58
N LEU A 1153 3.47 -12.39 28.26
CA LEU A 1153 2.61 -11.35 27.69
C LEU A 1153 3.46 -10.20 27.14
N GLY A 1154 3.28 -9.87 25.86
CA GLY A 1154 3.71 -8.61 25.26
C GLY A 1154 2.55 -7.64 25.14
N LEU A 1155 2.70 -6.43 25.67
CA LEU A 1155 1.71 -5.36 25.52
C LEU A 1155 2.01 -4.58 24.25
N SER A 1156 1.05 -4.45 23.33
CA SER A 1156 1.11 -3.56 22.17
C SER A 1156 0.14 -2.40 22.38
N THR A 1157 0.61 -1.17 22.52
CA THR A 1157 -0.26 0.01 22.62
C THR A 1157 -0.17 0.85 21.35
N ILE A 1158 -1.31 1.19 20.78
CA ILE A 1158 -1.41 2.14 19.65
C ILE A 1158 -2.05 3.41 20.18
N THR A 1159 -1.47 4.56 19.86
CA THR A 1159 -2.07 5.84 20.20
C THR A 1159 -1.82 6.87 19.11
N GLN A 1160 -2.92 7.54 18.74
CA GLN A 1160 -2.96 8.65 17.81
C GLN A 1160 -2.74 10.01 18.51
N ASP A 1161 -3.18 10.10 19.77
CA ASP A 1161 -3.02 11.28 20.61
C ASP A 1161 -1.79 11.21 21.50
N VAL A 1162 -0.63 11.38 20.85
CA VAL A 1162 0.69 11.31 21.50
C VAL A 1162 0.82 12.30 22.66
N ASP A 1163 0.25 13.49 22.53
CA ASP A 1163 0.40 14.56 23.52
C ASP A 1163 -0.33 14.23 24.84
N ASP A 1164 -1.50 13.62 24.78
CA ASP A 1164 -2.26 13.23 25.97
C ASP A 1164 -1.68 11.99 26.64
N PHE A 1165 -1.13 11.08 25.84
CA PHE A 1165 -0.35 9.95 26.34
C PHE A 1165 0.89 10.43 27.10
N LEU A 1166 1.64 11.41 26.57
CA LEU A 1166 2.86 11.93 27.19
C LEU A 1166 2.63 12.86 28.39
N LYS A 1167 1.47 13.52 28.50
CA LYS A 1167 1.11 14.34 29.68
C LYS A 1167 0.84 13.49 30.92
N SER A 1168 0.40 12.25 30.75
CA SER A 1168 0.16 11.33 31.85
C SER A 1168 1.48 10.97 32.56
N PRO A 1169 1.54 11.01 33.91
CA PRO A 1169 2.74 10.58 34.64
C PRO A 1169 3.09 9.09 34.40
N TYR A 1170 2.16 8.31 33.85
CA TYR A 1170 2.33 6.89 33.54
C TYR A 1170 2.73 6.62 32.08
N GLY A 1171 2.43 7.52 31.14
CA GLY A 1171 2.65 7.29 29.71
C GLY A 1171 4.13 7.17 29.33
N LEU A 1172 4.98 8.09 29.80
CA LEU A 1172 6.43 8.02 29.57
C LEU A 1172 7.06 6.74 30.15
N PRO A 1173 6.72 6.30 31.39
CA PRO A 1173 7.09 4.98 31.89
C PRO A 1173 6.64 3.79 31.02
N ILE A 1174 5.45 3.83 30.39
CA ILE A 1174 4.99 2.75 29.50
C ILE A 1174 5.83 2.72 28.21
N LEU A 1175 6.10 3.89 27.65
CA LEU A 1175 6.92 4.07 26.45
C LEU A 1175 8.34 3.56 26.67
N THR A 1176 8.98 3.94 27.79
CA THR A 1176 10.32 3.46 28.16
C THR A 1176 10.36 1.97 28.50
N ASN A 1177 9.24 1.38 28.95
CA ASN A 1177 9.10 -0.07 29.16
C ASN A 1177 8.67 -0.82 27.88
N SER A 1178 8.77 -0.18 26.71
CA SER A 1178 8.54 -0.80 25.41
C SER A 1178 9.86 -0.97 24.66
N SER A 1179 10.33 -2.21 24.56
CA SER A 1179 11.57 -2.55 23.83
C SER A 1179 11.43 -2.34 22.33
N MET A 1180 10.19 -2.34 21.84
CA MET A 1180 9.87 -2.03 20.46
C MET A 1180 9.08 -0.74 20.41
N GLN A 1181 9.47 0.17 19.54
CA GLN A 1181 8.77 1.44 19.39
C GLN A 1181 8.64 1.71 17.89
N VAL A 1182 7.46 2.14 17.46
CA VAL A 1182 7.21 2.49 16.07
C VAL A 1182 6.74 3.93 16.06
N LEU A 1183 7.57 4.81 15.52
CA LEU A 1183 7.21 6.19 15.29
C LEU A 1183 6.82 6.31 13.82
N LEU A 1184 5.53 6.35 13.55
CA LEU A 1184 5.03 6.74 12.24
C LEU A 1184 5.06 8.26 12.12
N LYS A 1185 4.65 8.80 10.95
CA LYS A 1185 4.63 10.25 10.73
C LYS A 1185 3.97 11.03 11.88
N GLN A 1186 4.68 12.04 12.37
CA GLN A 1186 4.30 12.89 13.50
C GLN A 1186 3.93 14.31 13.06
N SER A 1187 3.18 15.02 13.89
CA SER A 1187 2.93 16.46 13.69
C SER A 1187 4.13 17.30 14.13
N GLN A 1188 4.27 18.47 13.53
CA GLN A 1188 5.33 19.43 13.88
C GLN A 1188 5.20 19.96 15.32
N THR A 1189 4.01 19.88 15.92
CA THR A 1189 3.76 20.32 17.30
C THR A 1189 4.30 19.35 18.35
N VAL A 1190 4.42 18.06 18.00
CA VAL A 1190 4.82 16.99 18.92
C VAL A 1190 6.25 16.52 18.64
N ILE A 1191 6.74 16.71 17.41
CA ILE A 1191 8.04 16.18 16.97
C ILE A 1191 9.22 16.66 17.84
N ASP A 1192 9.20 17.91 18.34
CA ASP A 1192 10.30 18.42 19.16
C ASP A 1192 10.35 17.73 20.54
N LYS A 1193 9.19 17.40 21.11
CA LYS A 1193 9.11 16.62 22.35
C LYS A 1193 9.57 15.19 22.11
N LEU A 1194 9.16 14.58 20.98
CA LEU A 1194 9.59 13.22 20.61
C LEU A 1194 11.08 13.16 20.32
N GLN A 1195 11.65 14.19 19.69
CA GLN A 1195 13.09 14.31 19.47
C GLN A 1195 13.85 14.22 20.80
N GLN A 1196 13.39 14.94 21.82
CA GLN A 1196 13.99 14.90 23.16
C GLN A 1196 13.78 13.55 23.88
N ILE A 1197 12.59 12.95 23.75
CA ILE A 1197 12.26 11.70 24.46
C ILE A 1197 12.97 10.49 23.86
N PHE A 1198 13.06 10.42 22.54
CA PHE A 1198 13.63 9.29 21.80
C PHE A 1198 15.08 9.52 21.34
N ASP A 1199 15.68 10.66 21.71
CA ASP A 1199 17.03 11.07 21.31
C ASP A 1199 17.24 11.03 19.78
N LEU A 1200 16.25 11.54 19.04
CA LEU A 1200 16.27 11.50 17.58
C LEU A 1200 17.28 12.49 17.01
N THR A 1201 18.01 12.08 15.97
CA THR A 1201 18.82 13.02 15.20
C THR A 1201 17.94 14.01 14.45
N ASP A 1202 18.52 15.13 13.99
CA ASP A 1202 17.77 16.08 13.16
C ASP A 1202 17.30 15.41 11.86
N GLU A 1203 18.09 14.51 11.26
CA GLU A 1203 17.69 13.73 10.08
C GLU A 1203 16.50 12.82 10.37
N GLU A 1204 16.48 12.14 11.51
CA GLU A 1204 15.38 11.27 11.92
C GLU A 1204 14.09 12.03 12.20
N LYS A 1205 14.23 13.21 12.80
CA LYS A 1205 13.13 14.16 12.95
C LYS A 1205 12.55 14.59 11.61
N TYR A 1206 13.40 14.98 10.65
CA TYR A 1206 12.95 15.33 9.30
C TYR A 1206 12.32 14.14 8.59
N LEU A 1207 12.90 12.94 8.73
CA LEU A 1207 12.33 11.70 8.21
C LEU A 1207 10.93 11.46 8.75
N LEU A 1208 10.68 11.60 10.06
CA LEU A 1208 9.34 11.42 10.63
C LEU A 1208 8.34 12.48 10.17
N LEU A 1209 8.77 13.71 9.94
CA LEU A 1209 7.91 14.75 9.36
C LEU A 1209 7.56 14.46 7.89
N GLU A 1210 8.49 13.85 7.15
CA GLU A 1210 8.38 13.55 5.72
C GLU A 1210 7.84 12.13 5.41
N SER A 1211 7.75 11.23 6.39
CA SER A 1211 7.39 9.81 6.19
C SER A 1211 5.97 9.60 5.61
N ASP A 1212 5.83 8.65 4.68
CA ASP A 1212 4.54 8.20 4.12
C ASP A 1212 3.70 7.36 5.12
N VAL A 1213 2.45 7.01 4.78
CA VAL A 1213 1.65 6.05 5.58
C VAL A 1213 2.32 4.68 5.51
N GLY A 1214 2.45 4.02 6.67
CA GLY A 1214 3.17 2.76 6.78
C GLY A 1214 4.69 2.93 6.72
N GLU A 1215 5.19 4.17 6.74
CA GLU A 1215 6.60 4.49 6.87
C GLU A 1215 6.87 5.27 8.15
N GLY A 1216 8.06 5.10 8.70
CA GLY A 1216 8.46 5.74 9.93
C GLY A 1216 9.78 5.20 10.44
N LEU A 1217 10.04 5.41 11.73
CA LEU A 1217 11.16 4.83 12.45
C LEU A 1217 10.70 3.64 13.28
N PHE A 1218 11.46 2.56 13.20
CA PHE A 1218 11.28 1.36 13.99
C PHE A 1218 12.46 1.19 14.94
N PHE A 1219 12.16 1.12 16.22
CA PHE A 1219 13.13 1.00 17.30
C PHE A 1219 13.07 -0.40 17.89
N VAL A 1220 14.24 -0.97 18.13
CA VAL A 1220 14.43 -2.20 18.90
C VAL A 1220 15.56 -1.96 19.90
N GLY A 1221 15.20 -1.73 21.16
CA GLY A 1221 16.14 -1.24 22.18
C GLY A 1221 16.74 0.11 21.76
N ILE A 1222 18.07 0.20 21.70
CA ILE A 1222 18.80 1.40 21.30
C ILE A 1222 18.97 1.54 19.77
N LYS A 1223 18.55 0.54 18.99
CA LYS A 1223 18.70 0.54 17.53
C LYS A 1223 17.44 1.13 16.89
N HIS A 1224 17.64 2.03 15.94
CA HIS A 1224 16.61 2.65 15.13
C HIS A 1224 16.87 2.41 13.64
N VAL A 1225 15.80 2.17 12.88
CA VAL A 1225 15.83 2.00 11.44
C VAL A 1225 14.63 2.67 10.79
N ALA A 1226 14.83 3.35 9.66
CA ALA A 1226 13.73 3.78 8.81
C ALA A 1226 13.04 2.56 8.20
N ILE A 1227 11.77 2.34 8.53
CA ILE A 1227 11.00 1.18 8.08
C ILE A 1227 9.92 1.58 7.07
N LYS A 1228 9.59 0.66 6.17
CA LYS A 1228 8.37 0.66 5.36
C LYS A 1228 7.63 -0.66 5.54
N VAL A 1229 6.39 -0.59 6.01
CA VAL A 1229 5.52 -1.74 6.20
C VAL A 1229 4.98 -2.22 4.86
N ILE A 1230 5.02 -3.54 4.65
CA ILE A 1230 4.57 -4.21 3.43
C ILE A 1230 3.75 -5.45 3.79
N ALA A 1231 2.69 -5.75 3.04
CA ALA A 1231 2.00 -7.04 3.06
C ALA A 1231 2.21 -7.83 1.78
N SER A 1232 2.12 -9.15 1.90
CA SER A 1232 1.82 -10.01 0.77
C SER A 1232 0.35 -9.90 0.36
N TYR A 1233 0.04 -10.32 -0.87
CA TYR A 1233 -1.31 -10.34 -1.41
C TYR A 1233 -2.31 -11.14 -0.55
N THR A 1234 -1.88 -12.27 0.04
CA THR A 1234 -2.73 -13.11 0.88
C THR A 1234 -3.00 -12.44 2.23
N GLU A 1235 -1.98 -11.83 2.83
CA GLU A 1235 -2.14 -11.08 4.08
C GLU A 1235 -3.12 -9.91 3.88
N ASP A 1236 -2.98 -9.19 2.76
CA ASP A 1236 -3.85 -8.09 2.35
C ASP A 1236 -5.34 -8.46 2.18
N GLN A 1237 -5.67 -9.73 1.89
CA GLN A 1237 -7.06 -10.20 1.83
C GLN A 1237 -7.67 -10.51 3.20
N ILE A 1238 -6.81 -10.81 4.19
CA ILE A 1238 -7.21 -11.21 5.54
C ILE A 1238 -7.33 -9.97 6.45
N ILE A 1239 -6.45 -8.99 6.25
CA ILE A 1239 -6.40 -7.76 7.04
C ILE A 1239 -7.31 -6.64 6.52
N THR A 1240 -7.98 -6.86 5.39
CA THR A 1240 -8.78 -5.82 4.75
C THR A 1240 -9.97 -5.43 5.62
N SER A 1241 -10.21 -4.12 5.75
CA SER A 1241 -11.38 -3.55 6.43
C SER A 1241 -12.63 -3.57 5.54
N ASP A 1242 -12.45 -3.92 4.27
CA ASP A 1242 -13.33 -3.65 3.13
C ASP A 1242 -14.60 -4.50 3.10
N PRO A 1243 -15.78 -3.97 3.46
CA PRO A 1243 -17.01 -4.77 3.50
C PRO A 1243 -17.45 -5.38 2.17
N SER A 1244 -16.96 -4.93 1.02
CA SER A 1244 -17.25 -5.57 -0.27
C SER A 1244 -16.42 -6.83 -0.47
N GLN A 1245 -15.15 -6.79 -0.06
CA GLN A 1245 -14.32 -7.99 0.04
C GLN A 1245 -14.88 -8.92 1.13
N LEU A 1246 -15.32 -8.40 2.29
CA LEU A 1246 -15.92 -9.22 3.35
C LEU A 1246 -17.20 -9.91 2.88
N LEU A 1247 -18.08 -9.20 2.17
CA LEU A 1247 -19.32 -9.73 1.61
C LEU A 1247 -19.05 -10.74 0.49
N SER A 1248 -18.05 -10.49 -0.37
CA SER A 1248 -17.65 -11.45 -1.41
C SER A 1248 -17.07 -12.74 -0.82
N ILE A 1249 -16.29 -12.64 0.25
CA ILE A 1249 -15.70 -13.78 0.97
C ILE A 1249 -16.79 -14.53 1.74
N LYS A 1250 -17.77 -13.82 2.30
CA LYS A 1250 -18.94 -14.42 2.95
C LYS A 1250 -19.84 -15.15 1.96
N ALA A 1251 -20.11 -14.55 0.79
CA ALA A 1251 -20.84 -15.19 -0.31
C ALA A 1251 -20.09 -16.42 -0.85
N ALA A 1252 -18.77 -16.33 -1.04
CA ALA A 1252 -17.94 -17.47 -1.45
C ALA A 1252 -17.92 -18.58 -0.39
N LYS A 1253 -17.88 -18.25 0.91
CA LYS A 1253 -17.99 -19.23 2.01
C LYS A 1253 -19.38 -19.88 2.07
N GLU A 1254 -20.45 -19.14 1.81
CA GLU A 1254 -21.82 -19.66 1.73
C GLU A 1254 -21.99 -20.59 0.52
N GLU A 1255 -21.43 -20.25 -0.64
CA GLU A 1255 -21.38 -21.14 -1.81
C GLU A 1255 -20.55 -22.41 -1.54
N LEU A 1256 -19.41 -22.30 -0.86
CA LEU A 1256 -18.59 -23.46 -0.49
C LEU A 1256 -19.31 -24.39 0.51
N LYS A 1257 -19.97 -23.82 1.54
CA LYS A 1257 -20.78 -24.59 2.49
C LYS A 1257 -21.99 -25.25 1.83
N ALA A 1258 -22.60 -24.59 0.84
CA ALA A 1258 -23.68 -25.18 0.04
C ALA A 1258 -23.17 -26.35 -0.83
N ALA A 1259 -21.94 -26.26 -1.34
CA ALA A 1259 -21.29 -27.34 -2.09
C ALA A 1259 -20.84 -28.51 -1.22
N GLU A 1260 -20.41 -28.26 0.03
CA GLU A 1260 -20.03 -29.32 0.98
C GLU A 1260 -21.24 -30.00 1.65
N GLY A 1261 -22.40 -29.35 1.69
CA GLY A 1261 -23.67 -29.94 2.17
C GLY A 1261 -24.36 -30.89 1.19
N THR A 1262 -23.78 -31.12 0.01
CA THR A 1262 -24.32 -32.02 -1.04
C THR A 1262 -23.45 -33.26 -1.31
N SER A 1263 -22.46 -33.57 -0.45
CA SER A 1263 -21.66 -34.80 -0.51
C SER A 1263 -22.04 -35.82 0.55
#